data_AF-A0A1B4G2H3-F1
#
_entry.id   AF-A0A1B4G2H3-F1
#
_cell.length_a   1.000
_cell.length_b   1.000
_cell.length_c   1.000
_cell.angle_alpha   90.00
_cell.angle_beta   90.00
_cell.angle_gamma   90.00
#
_symmetry.space_group_name_H-M   'P 1'
#
loop_
_entity.id
_entity.type
_entity.pdbx_description
1 polymer ?
#
loop_
_entity_poly.entity_id
_entity_poly.type
_entity_poly.pdbx_seq_one_letter_code
_entity_poly.pdbx_strand_id
1 'polypeptide(L)'
;MKITDAPEIQDVEFRETPTAPRPATRGQARLRQAKRAPTHSRHVGLQHLAFFRGYLEGLDLAELANQYLEFGRDARKATTTCTWLVTAFVAAARKRQDFATARLLAIRPASLAAAPAPGVAAPSLEDFAAEHDPDGFYTEKELLDLFTARHASDSADAGATLRRQQRNARLRAKQMAALDALARLVVEDPKPDHHVLGWFDTAVALRLSDVGLTTIGKLVEAINAVGYRWYRHVPRLGEIGARRITAWLGHYRDVDGLRIARGALAHPAEYRLPVASLRREPATGIVPLEYFLIPAELNGSRGTNRNLIKNNSSAQNDKQAIEFWLADYENPHTRDKYRTEAERLLLWAIFAKQKPLSSLDIADARDYINGFLVDPQPAARWVMDRATPRSEPEWRPFRGPLSVKSRQDALAALKKFFGDLVAAQYLDHNAFAKIKVFLGNEYDAAGNERRVAAKPRVQAERSLTQEAWGFALRVLAALPDSPATARMRFVLAFAYSTGLRRAELCGAFIDDISVRYAGAELGSIHVLRVVGKGAKERFVPLVPAVLEALGDYLETRDLPRDLLACPVGTPLIPALVDKRDIGRVRREAAEAGTDADSALAALARQAKPVHPDQLYKAVKRFFAMATAAAQREDSPHARAFSAASPHWLRHTFVSHALANGMSLESARNFAGHDSLDTTSIYATAELGRQYREAETFLRLATKQRNGL
;
A
#
# COMPACT_ATOMS: atom_id res chain seq x y z
N MET A 1 47.79 34.27 -76.07
CA MET A 1 46.65 34.12 -77.01
C MET A 1 45.67 33.17 -76.34
N LYS A 2 44.42 33.62 -76.12
CA LYS A 2 43.16 32.87 -76.21
C LYS A 2 43.31 31.33 -76.38
N ILE A 3 42.59 30.42 -75.73
CA ILE A 3 41.15 30.41 -75.41
C ILE A 3 40.81 29.01 -74.81
N THR A 4 39.81 28.97 -73.92
CA THR A 4 38.78 27.91 -73.68
C THR A 4 39.17 26.44 -73.48
N ASP A 5 38.78 25.86 -72.33
CA ASP A 5 37.57 25.02 -72.19
C ASP A 5 37.60 24.26 -70.85
N ALA A 6 36.61 24.49 -69.98
CA ALA A 6 36.14 23.50 -68.99
C ALA A 6 34.74 23.90 -68.47
N PRO A 7 33.82 22.93 -68.25
CA PRO A 7 32.38 23.14 -68.32
C PRO A 7 31.70 23.51 -66.98
N GLU A 8 30.47 24.00 -67.10
CA GLU A 8 29.52 24.41 -66.05
C GLU A 8 29.43 23.46 -64.85
N ILE A 9 29.55 24.03 -63.64
CA ILE A 9 29.05 23.45 -62.39
C ILE A 9 28.04 24.44 -61.81
N GLN A 10 26.84 23.93 -61.55
CA GLN A 10 25.68 24.64 -61.04
C GLN A 10 25.98 25.39 -59.72
N ASP A 11 25.44 26.61 -59.64
CA ASP A 11 25.46 27.47 -58.45
C ASP A 11 24.90 26.75 -57.21
N VAL A 12 25.75 26.54 -56.21
CA VAL A 12 25.33 26.25 -54.84
C VAL A 12 25.39 27.55 -54.06
N GLU A 13 24.22 28.13 -53.79
CA GLU A 13 24.09 29.25 -52.86
C GLU A 13 24.67 28.88 -51.49
N PHE A 14 25.75 29.57 -51.11
CA PHE A 14 26.28 29.56 -49.76
C PHE A 14 25.27 30.22 -48.82
N ARG A 15 24.51 29.41 -48.07
CA ARG A 15 23.81 29.91 -46.88
C ARG A 15 24.85 30.17 -45.79
N GLU A 16 25.06 31.44 -45.49
CA GLU A 16 25.66 31.90 -44.24
C GLU A 16 24.96 31.22 -43.05
N THR A 17 25.73 30.49 -42.25
CA THR A 17 25.28 29.98 -40.95
C THR A 17 25.01 31.16 -40.00
N PRO A 18 23.79 31.33 -39.48
CA PRO A 18 23.52 32.36 -38.48
C PRO A 18 24.20 31.98 -37.16
N THR A 19 24.94 32.94 -36.60
CA THR A 19 25.45 32.98 -35.23
C THR A 19 24.48 32.41 -34.19
N ALA A 20 25.01 31.58 -33.29
CA ALA A 20 24.26 30.93 -32.21
C ALA A 20 23.45 31.94 -31.38
N PRO A 21 22.15 31.69 -31.13
CA PRO A 21 21.37 32.54 -30.23
C PRO A 21 21.77 32.27 -28.78
N ARG A 22 21.96 33.36 -28.02
CA ARG A 22 22.08 33.32 -26.55
C ARG A 22 20.97 32.46 -25.94
N PRO A 23 21.24 31.68 -24.88
CA PRO A 23 20.25 30.76 -24.32
C PRO A 23 19.09 31.54 -23.70
N ALA A 24 17.93 31.48 -24.35
CA ALA A 24 16.67 31.94 -23.79
C ALA A 24 16.25 31.03 -22.64
N THR A 25 15.82 31.63 -21.53
CA THR A 25 15.35 30.97 -20.32
C THR A 25 14.22 29.98 -20.64
N ARG A 26 14.48 28.69 -20.36
CA ARG A 26 13.60 27.51 -20.59
C ARG A 26 12.19 27.58 -19.97
N GLY A 27 11.82 28.67 -19.28
CA GLY A 27 10.51 28.85 -18.63
C GLY A 27 9.40 29.34 -19.54
N GLN A 28 9.68 30.16 -20.57
CA GLN A 28 8.62 30.87 -21.31
C GLN A 28 8.04 30.09 -22.50
N ALA A 29 8.79 29.16 -23.10
CA ALA A 29 8.32 28.38 -24.25
C ALA A 29 7.25 27.33 -23.87
N ARG A 30 7.35 26.71 -22.68
CA ARG A 30 6.32 25.79 -22.15
C ARG A 30 4.99 26.50 -21.84
N LEU A 31 5.03 27.77 -21.45
CA LEU A 31 3.84 28.58 -21.17
C LEU A 31 3.03 28.93 -22.43
N ARG A 32 3.66 28.98 -23.61
CA ARG A 32 2.97 29.28 -24.88
C ARG A 32 2.32 28.05 -25.54
N GLN A 33 2.92 26.86 -25.41
CA GLN A 33 2.28 25.62 -25.90
C GLN A 33 1.13 25.11 -25.00
N ALA A 34 1.13 25.47 -23.71
CA ALA A 34 0.02 25.16 -22.80
C ALA A 34 -1.28 25.96 -23.07
N LYS A 35 -1.26 26.95 -23.96
CA LYS A 35 -2.44 27.78 -24.31
C LYS A 35 -3.35 27.20 -25.40
N ARG A 36 -3.11 25.97 -25.88
CA ARG A 36 -3.94 25.30 -26.90
C ARG A 36 -4.38 23.87 -26.51
N ALA A 37 -4.45 23.56 -25.21
CA ALA A 37 -5.22 22.41 -24.72
C ALA A 37 -6.65 22.88 -24.38
N PRO A 38 -7.69 22.05 -24.58
CA PRO A 38 -9.07 22.45 -24.27
C PRO A 38 -9.15 22.90 -22.82
N THR A 39 -9.59 24.13 -22.59
CA THR A 39 -9.93 24.63 -21.26
C THR A 39 -11.03 23.74 -20.71
N HIS A 40 -10.68 22.78 -19.84
CA HIS A 40 -11.67 22.00 -19.12
C HIS A 40 -12.58 22.96 -18.36
N SER A 41 -13.85 23.06 -18.76
CA SER A 41 -14.85 23.87 -18.09
C SER A 41 -15.04 23.34 -16.67
N ARG A 42 -14.94 24.20 -15.66
CA ARG A 42 -15.33 23.80 -14.29
C ARG A 42 -16.81 23.44 -14.26
N HIS A 43 -17.15 22.34 -13.60
CA HIS A 43 -18.51 21.88 -13.37
C HIS A 43 -19.02 22.40 -12.03
N VAL A 44 -20.31 22.71 -11.95
CA VAL A 44 -20.97 23.10 -10.71
C VAL A 44 -21.66 21.87 -10.15
N GLY A 45 -21.16 21.29 -9.05
CA GLY A 45 -21.83 20.21 -8.33
C GLY A 45 -22.76 20.71 -7.21
N LEU A 46 -23.47 19.76 -6.59
CA LEU A 46 -24.38 20.02 -5.46
C LEU A 46 -23.67 20.67 -4.26
N GLN A 47 -22.41 20.31 -3.99
CA GLN A 47 -21.63 20.94 -2.92
C GLN A 47 -21.39 22.43 -3.15
N HIS A 48 -21.22 22.85 -4.41
CA HIS A 48 -21.06 24.26 -4.76
C HIS A 48 -22.38 25.02 -4.58
N LEU A 49 -23.50 24.37 -4.88
CA LEU A 49 -24.84 24.92 -4.63
C LEU A 49 -25.08 25.12 -3.12
N ALA A 50 -24.79 24.10 -2.30
CA ALA A 50 -24.93 24.18 -0.85
C ALA A 50 -24.03 25.28 -0.24
N PHE A 51 -22.77 25.37 -0.69
CA PHE A 51 -21.85 26.44 -0.32
C PHE A 51 -22.41 27.83 -0.70
N PHE A 52 -22.92 27.99 -1.91
CA PHE A 52 -23.44 29.28 -2.39
C PHE A 52 -24.74 29.68 -1.70
N ARG A 53 -25.61 28.71 -1.38
CA ARG A 53 -26.81 28.93 -0.56
C ARG A 53 -26.46 29.48 0.82
N GLY A 54 -25.52 28.84 1.52
CA GLY A 54 -25.06 29.33 2.82
C GLY A 54 -24.44 30.73 2.75
N TYR A 55 -23.75 31.04 1.65
CA TYR A 55 -23.24 32.39 1.38
C TYR A 55 -24.38 33.42 1.27
N LEU A 56 -25.45 33.11 0.51
CA LEU A 56 -26.62 33.99 0.39
C LEU A 56 -27.39 34.17 1.71
N GLU A 57 -27.38 33.14 2.56
CA GLU A 57 -27.94 33.18 3.92
C GLU A 57 -27.08 34.04 4.88
N GLY A 58 -25.86 34.40 4.49
CA GLY A 58 -24.96 35.27 5.25
C GLY A 58 -24.09 34.53 6.27
N LEU A 59 -23.91 33.22 6.11
CA LEU A 59 -23.03 32.41 6.96
C LEU A 59 -21.55 32.67 6.65
N ASP A 60 -20.68 32.38 7.63
CA ASP A 60 -19.24 32.58 7.47
C ASP A 60 -18.65 31.74 6.33
N LEU A 61 -17.93 32.41 5.42
CA LEU A 61 -17.37 31.78 4.22
C LEU A 61 -16.31 30.72 4.52
N ALA A 62 -15.53 30.89 5.58
CA ALA A 62 -14.48 29.93 5.94
C ALA A 62 -15.09 28.66 6.53
N GLU A 63 -16.14 28.78 7.35
CA GLU A 63 -16.89 27.62 7.86
C GLU A 63 -17.63 26.88 6.74
N LEU A 64 -18.31 27.60 5.85
CA LEU A 64 -18.95 26.99 4.68
C LEU A 64 -17.95 26.25 3.79
N ALA A 65 -16.79 26.84 3.53
CA ALA A 65 -15.75 26.19 2.74
C ALA A 65 -15.16 24.96 3.44
N ASN A 66 -15.08 24.98 4.77
CA ASN A 66 -14.65 23.81 5.55
C ASN A 66 -15.62 22.64 5.45
N GLN A 67 -16.91 22.94 5.39
CA GLN A 67 -17.97 21.94 5.34
C GLN A 67 -18.19 21.36 3.94
N TYR A 68 -18.19 22.22 2.92
CA TYR A 68 -18.63 21.83 1.57
C TYR A 68 -17.52 21.73 0.53
N LEU A 69 -16.32 22.30 0.77
CA LEU A 69 -15.25 22.37 -0.21
C LEU A 69 -13.98 21.61 0.23
N GLU A 70 -13.19 21.15 -0.73
CA GLU A 70 -12.07 20.23 -0.53
C GLU A 70 -10.81 20.89 0.09
N PHE A 71 -10.69 22.22 0.00
CA PHE A 71 -9.54 22.97 0.50
C PHE A 71 -9.71 23.50 1.94
N GLY A 72 -10.89 23.42 2.54
CA GLY A 72 -11.11 23.77 3.95
C GLY A 72 -11.37 25.24 4.22
N ARG A 73 -10.97 25.71 5.42
CA ARG A 73 -11.13 27.10 5.91
C ARG A 73 -10.30 28.17 5.18
N ASP A 74 -9.81 27.90 3.98
CA ASP A 74 -9.03 28.88 3.21
C ASP A 74 -9.96 29.97 2.65
N ALA A 75 -10.05 31.09 3.38
CA ALA A 75 -10.95 32.20 3.06
C ALA A 75 -10.67 32.82 1.68
N ARG A 76 -9.41 32.81 1.20
CA ARG A 76 -9.05 33.36 -0.10
C ARG A 76 -9.62 32.48 -1.22
N LYS A 77 -9.50 31.16 -1.09
CA LYS A 77 -10.09 30.21 -2.03
C LYS A 77 -11.61 30.18 -1.96
N ALA A 78 -12.20 30.31 -0.77
CA ALA A 78 -13.64 30.43 -0.59
C ALA A 78 -14.21 31.65 -1.34
N THR A 79 -13.57 32.81 -1.18
CA THR A 79 -13.94 34.05 -1.88
C THR A 79 -13.83 33.91 -3.41
N THR A 80 -12.76 33.27 -3.88
CA THR A 80 -12.54 33.01 -5.31
C THR A 80 -13.61 32.07 -5.87
N THR A 81 -13.96 31.02 -5.13
CA THR A 81 -15.01 30.06 -5.50
C THR A 81 -16.38 30.72 -5.56
N CYS A 82 -16.70 31.57 -4.57
CA CYS A 82 -17.94 32.34 -4.57
C CYS A 82 -18.04 33.27 -5.78
N THR A 83 -16.96 33.99 -6.11
CA THR A 83 -16.92 34.89 -7.28
C THR A 83 -17.14 34.13 -8.59
N TRP A 84 -16.54 32.96 -8.72
CA TRP A 84 -16.75 32.08 -9.87
C TRP A 84 -18.21 31.60 -9.96
N LEU A 85 -18.83 31.20 -8.84
CA LEU A 85 -20.22 30.75 -8.80
C LEU A 85 -21.20 31.86 -9.17
N VAL A 86 -21.02 33.08 -8.64
CA VAL A 86 -21.82 34.25 -9.05
C VAL A 86 -21.72 34.44 -10.56
N THR A 87 -20.50 34.38 -11.12
CA THR A 87 -20.29 34.54 -12.56
C THR A 87 -21.00 33.45 -13.36
N ALA A 88 -20.92 32.19 -12.91
CA ALA A 88 -21.57 31.05 -13.56
C ALA A 88 -23.10 31.17 -13.57
N PHE A 89 -23.71 31.48 -12.42
CA PHE A 89 -25.17 31.63 -12.32
C PHE A 89 -25.68 32.88 -13.05
N VAL A 90 -24.95 34.00 -13.01
CA VAL A 90 -25.29 35.21 -13.79
C VAL A 90 -25.21 34.94 -15.29
N ALA A 91 -24.19 34.20 -15.75
CA ALA A 91 -24.08 33.80 -17.15
C ALA A 91 -25.24 32.86 -17.56
N ALA A 92 -25.63 31.92 -16.70
CA ALA A 92 -26.77 31.04 -16.94
C ALA A 92 -28.10 31.81 -17.04
N ALA A 93 -28.33 32.79 -16.16
CA ALA A 93 -29.50 33.67 -16.22
C ALA A 93 -29.54 34.50 -17.52
N ARG A 94 -28.40 35.10 -17.90
CA ARG A 94 -28.27 35.84 -19.17
C ARG A 94 -28.52 34.97 -20.40
N LYS A 95 -28.09 33.71 -20.39
CA LYS A 95 -28.34 32.76 -21.48
C LYS A 95 -29.84 32.50 -21.69
N ARG A 96 -30.66 32.65 -20.64
CA ARG A 96 -32.13 32.60 -20.70
C ARG A 96 -32.78 33.96 -20.96
N GLN A 97 -31.99 35.00 -21.22
CA GLN A 97 -32.45 36.40 -21.34
C GLN A 97 -33.14 36.93 -20.06
N ASP A 98 -32.90 36.31 -18.91
CA ASP A 98 -33.41 36.75 -17.61
C ASP A 98 -32.43 37.71 -16.93
N PHE A 99 -32.44 38.95 -17.41
CA PHE A 99 -31.58 40.02 -16.91
C PHE A 99 -31.94 40.47 -15.49
N ALA A 100 -33.19 40.25 -15.06
CA ALA A 100 -33.66 40.60 -13.71
C ALA A 100 -33.01 39.66 -12.67
N THR A 101 -33.05 38.34 -12.91
CA THR A 101 -32.39 37.34 -12.08
C THR A 101 -30.87 37.49 -12.09
N ALA A 102 -30.28 37.83 -13.24
CA ALA A 102 -28.85 38.11 -13.35
C ALA A 102 -28.41 39.30 -12.46
N ARG A 103 -29.22 40.36 -12.38
CA ARG A 103 -28.97 41.49 -11.46
C ARG A 103 -29.19 41.10 -10.02
N LEU A 104 -30.24 40.33 -9.73
CA LEU A 104 -30.61 39.87 -8.40
C LEU A 104 -29.50 39.04 -7.73
N LEU A 105 -28.88 38.10 -8.46
CA LEU A 105 -27.80 37.23 -7.95
C LEU A 105 -26.45 37.95 -7.79
N ALA A 106 -26.27 39.11 -8.42
CA ALA A 106 -25.05 39.90 -8.29
C ALA A 106 -24.99 40.73 -6.98
N ILE A 107 -26.10 40.84 -6.25
CA ILE A 107 -26.19 41.59 -5.00
C ILE A 107 -25.52 40.80 -3.86
N ARG A 108 -24.54 41.42 -3.19
CA ARG A 108 -23.77 40.77 -2.11
C ARG A 108 -24.59 40.60 -0.81
N PRO A 109 -24.41 39.52 -0.04
CA PRO A 109 -25.08 39.32 1.25
C PRO A 109 -24.67 40.34 2.33
N ALA A 110 -23.44 40.85 2.30
CA ALA A 110 -23.00 41.89 3.24
C ALA A 110 -23.80 43.21 3.12
N SER A 111 -24.32 43.53 1.92
CA SER A 111 -25.29 44.62 1.73
C SER A 111 -26.70 44.30 2.28
N LEU A 112 -26.94 43.04 2.65
CA LEU A 112 -28.22 42.52 3.19
C LEU A 112 -28.15 42.24 4.71
N ALA A 113 -26.98 42.38 5.34
CA ALA A 113 -26.81 42.12 6.76
C ALA A 113 -27.40 43.26 7.61
N ALA A 114 -28.55 42.99 8.20
CA ALA A 114 -28.95 43.45 9.52
C ALA A 114 -29.69 42.26 10.13
N ALA A 115 -29.02 41.43 10.93
CA ALA A 115 -29.68 40.43 11.76
C ALA A 115 -28.93 40.42 13.11
N PRO A 116 -29.62 40.65 14.24
CA PRO A 116 -29.01 40.55 15.56
C PRO A 116 -28.91 39.08 16.02
N ALA A 117 -28.18 38.88 17.11
CA ALA A 117 -27.93 37.61 17.78
C ALA A 117 -29.23 36.86 18.18
N PRO A 118 -29.20 35.52 18.32
CA PRO A 118 -30.36 34.74 18.73
C PRO A 118 -30.67 34.99 20.21
N GLY A 119 -31.71 35.79 20.48
CA GLY A 119 -32.23 36.01 21.84
C GLY A 119 -33.38 37.00 21.84
N VAL A 120 -34.56 36.52 22.23
CA VAL A 120 -35.88 37.19 22.28
C VAL A 120 -36.52 37.43 20.91
N ALA A 121 -37.43 36.52 20.53
CA ALA A 121 -38.31 36.71 19.38
C ALA A 121 -39.34 37.80 19.73
N ALA A 122 -39.18 38.99 19.16
CA ALA A 122 -40.28 39.94 19.07
C ALA A 122 -41.37 39.34 18.15
N PRO A 123 -42.68 39.48 18.47
CA PRO A 123 -43.75 38.97 17.63
C PRO A 123 -43.63 39.55 16.22
N SER A 124 -43.83 38.73 15.19
CA SER A 124 -43.80 39.21 13.81
C SER A 124 -45.04 40.07 13.54
N LEU A 125 -44.96 40.99 12.58
CA LEU A 125 -46.12 41.79 12.16
C LEU A 125 -47.27 40.90 11.62
N GLU A 126 -46.94 39.73 11.05
CA GLU A 126 -47.93 38.74 10.60
C GLU A 126 -48.65 38.07 11.77
N ASP A 127 -47.95 37.73 12.86
CA ASP A 127 -48.57 37.19 14.08
C ASP A 127 -49.47 38.25 14.74
N PHE A 128 -49.02 39.51 14.75
CA PHE A 128 -49.81 40.64 15.26
C PHE A 128 -51.06 40.91 14.40
N ALA A 129 -50.94 40.85 13.07
CA ALA A 129 -52.07 40.99 12.17
C ALA A 129 -53.06 39.83 12.33
N ALA A 130 -52.60 38.59 12.49
CA ALA A 130 -53.46 37.44 12.71
C ALA A 130 -54.25 37.53 14.03
N GLU A 131 -53.70 38.20 15.05
CA GLU A 131 -54.36 38.38 16.35
C GLU A 131 -55.27 39.62 16.40
N HIS A 132 -54.86 40.73 15.77
CA HIS A 132 -55.50 42.05 15.93
C HIS A 132 -56.29 42.50 14.68
N ASP A 133 -56.11 41.84 13.55
CA ASP A 133 -56.85 42.08 12.30
C ASP A 133 -57.15 40.78 11.51
N PRO A 134 -57.81 39.79 12.12
CA PRO A 134 -58.08 38.50 11.47
C PRO A 134 -58.99 38.63 10.22
N ASP A 135 -59.76 39.71 10.13
CA ASP A 135 -60.67 40.00 9.01
C ASP A 135 -60.05 40.88 7.91
N GLY A 136 -58.80 41.32 8.07
CA GLY A 136 -58.02 42.06 7.06
C GLY A 136 -58.51 43.48 6.77
N PHE A 137 -58.98 44.19 7.79
CA PHE A 137 -59.55 45.53 7.71
C PHE A 137 -58.52 46.65 7.60
N TYR A 138 -57.32 46.49 8.18
CA TYR A 138 -56.28 47.52 8.19
C TYR A 138 -55.34 47.38 6.99
N THR A 139 -54.89 48.51 6.46
CA THR A 139 -53.79 48.51 5.48
C THR A 139 -52.45 48.15 6.15
N GLU A 140 -51.47 47.61 5.40
CA GLU A 140 -50.14 47.23 5.93
C GLU A 140 -49.47 48.40 6.70
N LYS A 141 -49.77 49.65 6.31
CA LYS A 141 -49.29 50.86 6.98
C LYS A 141 -49.96 51.08 8.33
N GLU A 142 -51.27 50.93 8.41
CA GLU A 142 -52.04 51.11 9.65
C GLU A 142 -51.75 50.00 10.67
N LEU A 143 -51.58 48.75 10.21
CA LEU A 143 -51.09 47.64 11.05
C LEU A 143 -49.70 47.90 11.61
N LEU A 144 -48.81 48.50 10.81
CA LEU A 144 -47.48 48.91 11.26
C LEU A 144 -47.55 50.03 12.29
N ASP A 145 -48.42 51.02 12.10
CA ASP A 145 -48.60 52.13 13.02
C ASP A 145 -49.15 51.62 14.37
N LEU A 146 -50.11 50.68 14.34
CA LEU A 146 -50.66 50.01 15.52
C LEU A 146 -49.61 49.17 16.27
N PHE A 147 -48.81 48.38 15.54
CA PHE A 147 -47.73 47.59 16.11
C PHE A 147 -46.66 48.47 16.77
N THR A 148 -46.29 49.56 16.09
CA THR A 148 -45.30 50.53 16.58
C THR A 148 -45.81 51.27 17.81
N ALA A 149 -47.10 51.63 17.86
CA ALA A 149 -47.72 52.24 19.04
C ALA A 149 -47.78 51.29 20.24
N ARG A 150 -48.01 50.00 20.02
CA ARG A 150 -48.11 48.97 21.07
C ARG A 150 -46.76 48.63 21.72
N HIS A 151 -45.68 48.68 20.94
CA HIS A 151 -44.32 48.36 21.38
C HIS A 151 -43.43 49.60 21.62
N ALA A 152 -44.05 50.77 21.82
CA ALA A 152 -43.39 52.07 21.91
C ALA A 152 -42.45 52.30 23.12
N SER A 153 -42.15 51.30 23.96
CA SER A 153 -41.08 51.44 24.96
C SER A 153 -39.67 51.32 24.37
N ASP A 154 -39.52 50.84 23.14
CA ASP A 154 -38.22 50.76 22.46
C ASP A 154 -38.23 51.61 21.17
N SER A 155 -37.67 52.83 21.28
CA SER A 155 -37.15 53.76 20.25
C SER A 155 -37.64 53.66 18.78
N ALA A 156 -37.96 54.81 18.17
CA ALA A 156 -38.36 54.99 16.76
C ALA A 156 -37.44 54.34 15.68
N ASP A 157 -36.27 53.84 16.06
CA ASP A 157 -35.29 53.14 15.20
C ASP A 157 -35.66 51.65 14.97
N ALA A 158 -36.51 51.07 15.82
CA ALA A 158 -36.93 49.67 15.72
C ALA A 158 -37.77 49.39 14.46
N GLY A 159 -38.71 50.27 14.10
CA GLY A 159 -39.57 50.10 12.93
C GLY A 159 -38.85 50.29 11.58
N ALA A 160 -37.81 51.13 11.52
CA ALA A 160 -36.96 51.25 10.33
C ALA A 160 -36.05 50.02 10.15
N THR A 161 -35.54 49.50 11.27
CA THR A 161 -34.73 48.28 11.32
C THR A 161 -35.54 47.05 10.88
N LEU A 162 -36.77 46.89 11.38
CA LEU A 162 -37.68 45.80 11.01
C LEU A 162 -38.03 45.82 9.51
N ARG A 163 -38.35 47.00 8.94
CA ARG A 163 -38.60 47.17 7.49
C ARG A 163 -37.38 46.78 6.65
N ARG A 164 -36.18 47.16 7.08
CA ARG A 164 -34.93 46.76 6.41
C ARG A 164 -34.71 45.25 6.49
N GLN A 165 -34.98 44.63 7.64
CA GLN A 165 -34.90 43.18 7.84
C GLN A 165 -35.87 42.41 6.94
N GLN A 166 -37.16 42.80 6.92
CA GLN A 166 -38.18 42.17 6.06
C GLN A 166 -37.86 42.33 4.57
N ARG A 167 -37.41 43.52 4.13
CA ARG A 167 -36.98 43.74 2.75
C ARG A 167 -35.81 42.84 2.37
N ASN A 168 -34.83 42.71 3.26
CA ASN A 168 -33.67 41.83 3.04
C ASN A 168 -34.08 40.35 3.05
N ALA A 169 -35.03 39.94 3.89
CA ALA A 169 -35.59 38.59 3.91
C ALA A 169 -36.34 38.26 2.61
N ARG A 170 -37.24 39.15 2.15
CA ARG A 170 -37.93 39.02 0.86
C ARG A 170 -36.94 38.94 -0.31
N LEU A 171 -35.86 39.72 -0.27
CA LEU A 171 -34.80 39.66 -1.29
C LEU A 171 -34.04 38.33 -1.27
N ARG A 172 -33.65 37.84 -0.09
CA ARG A 172 -32.99 36.52 0.06
C ARG A 172 -33.89 35.40 -0.44
N ALA A 173 -35.18 35.43 -0.13
CA ALA A 173 -36.15 34.45 -0.63
C ALA A 173 -36.21 34.44 -2.16
N LYS A 174 -36.22 35.62 -2.80
CA LYS A 174 -36.15 35.74 -4.27
C LYS A 174 -34.82 35.23 -4.83
N GLN A 175 -33.69 35.52 -4.18
CA GLN A 175 -32.38 34.98 -4.57
C GLN A 175 -32.35 33.45 -4.47
N MET A 176 -32.96 32.87 -3.44
CA MET A 176 -33.02 31.42 -3.25
C MET A 176 -33.88 30.75 -4.32
N ALA A 177 -35.07 31.29 -4.60
CA ALA A 177 -35.95 30.79 -5.66
C ALA A 177 -35.29 30.88 -7.04
N ALA A 178 -34.58 31.97 -7.32
CA ALA A 178 -33.79 32.13 -8.54
C ALA A 178 -32.64 31.10 -8.63
N LEU A 179 -31.95 30.86 -7.52
CA LEU A 179 -30.88 29.88 -7.43
C LEU A 179 -31.42 28.46 -7.70
N ASP A 180 -32.54 28.07 -7.10
CA ASP A 180 -33.17 26.76 -7.30
C ASP A 180 -33.60 26.54 -8.76
N ALA A 181 -34.10 27.59 -9.43
CA ALA A 181 -34.48 27.54 -10.83
C ALA A 181 -33.26 27.35 -11.76
N LEU A 182 -32.15 28.05 -11.48
CA LEU A 182 -30.91 27.94 -12.26
C LEU A 182 -30.12 26.67 -11.94
N ALA A 183 -30.22 26.16 -10.71
CA ALA A 183 -29.53 24.95 -10.28
C ALA A 183 -29.86 23.76 -11.20
N ARG A 184 -31.11 23.62 -11.63
CA ARG A 184 -31.54 22.56 -12.56
C ARG A 184 -30.85 22.59 -13.94
N LEU A 185 -30.18 23.67 -14.29
CA LEU A 185 -29.53 23.87 -15.60
C LEU A 185 -28.01 23.84 -15.52
N VAL A 186 -27.48 24.25 -14.37
CA VAL A 186 -26.05 24.48 -14.16
C VAL A 186 -25.43 23.36 -13.33
N VAL A 187 -26.21 22.76 -12.43
CA VAL A 187 -25.72 21.67 -11.59
C VAL A 187 -25.69 20.38 -12.39
N GLU A 188 -24.53 19.75 -12.38
CA GLU A 188 -24.30 18.43 -12.96
C GLU A 188 -23.85 17.47 -11.87
N ASP A 189 -24.07 16.17 -12.05
CA ASP A 189 -23.46 15.12 -11.24
C ASP A 189 -22.11 14.69 -11.82
N PRO A 190 -21.13 14.31 -10.98
CA PRO A 190 -19.86 13.80 -11.46
C PRO A 190 -20.06 12.48 -12.20
N LYS A 191 -19.34 12.30 -13.30
CA LYS A 191 -19.27 11.05 -14.06
C LYS A 191 -17.86 10.47 -14.02
N PRO A 192 -17.67 9.15 -14.16
CA PRO A 192 -16.35 8.52 -14.10
C PRO A 192 -15.33 9.05 -15.12
N ASP A 193 -15.79 9.49 -16.29
CA ASP A 193 -15.00 10.04 -17.38
C ASP A 193 -14.65 11.52 -17.21
N HIS A 194 -15.33 12.23 -16.30
CA HIS A 194 -15.02 13.63 -16.01
C HIS A 194 -13.59 13.81 -15.50
N HIS A 195 -12.94 14.87 -15.99
CA HIS A 195 -11.58 15.21 -15.57
C HIS A 195 -11.57 15.85 -14.17
N VAL A 196 -10.58 15.52 -13.34
CA VAL A 196 -10.45 16.03 -11.96
C VAL A 196 -10.35 17.56 -11.87
N LEU A 197 -9.75 18.21 -12.88
CA LEU A 197 -9.70 19.68 -13.01
C LEU A 197 -11.08 20.35 -13.11
N GLY A 198 -12.08 19.60 -13.57
CA GLY A 198 -13.44 20.11 -13.67
C GLY A 198 -14.15 20.22 -12.31
N TRP A 199 -13.67 19.48 -11.30
CA TRP A 199 -14.41 19.25 -10.04
C TRP A 199 -13.68 19.70 -8.79
N PHE A 200 -12.35 19.71 -8.80
CA PHE A 200 -11.54 20.12 -7.65
C PHE A 200 -10.76 21.40 -7.93
N ASP A 201 -10.34 22.11 -6.87
CA ASP A 201 -9.43 23.24 -6.94
C ASP A 201 -8.17 22.89 -7.74
N THR A 202 -7.69 23.86 -8.51
CA THR A 202 -6.62 23.66 -9.48
C THR A 202 -5.38 23.04 -8.84
N ALA A 203 -5.04 23.45 -7.62
CA ALA A 203 -3.88 22.90 -6.91
C ALA A 203 -4.07 21.42 -6.52
N VAL A 204 -5.28 21.00 -6.16
CA VAL A 204 -5.59 19.60 -5.81
C VAL A 204 -5.66 18.76 -7.09
N ALA A 205 -6.36 19.23 -8.11
CA ALA A 205 -6.50 18.54 -9.38
C ALA A 205 -5.16 18.33 -10.11
N LEU A 206 -4.24 19.30 -10.07
CA LEU A 206 -2.90 19.13 -10.63
C LEU A 206 -2.11 18.06 -9.88
N ARG A 207 -2.18 18.01 -8.54
CA ARG A 207 -1.51 16.97 -7.75
C ARG A 207 -2.03 15.57 -8.05
N LEU A 208 -3.34 15.43 -8.28
CA LEU A 208 -3.95 14.17 -8.70
C LEU A 208 -3.50 13.79 -10.13
N SER A 209 -3.48 14.76 -11.04
CA SER A 209 -3.06 14.55 -12.43
C SER A 209 -1.58 14.16 -12.54
N ASP A 210 -0.70 14.75 -11.72
CA ASP A 210 0.74 14.46 -11.67
C ASP A 210 1.05 12.98 -11.37
N VAL A 211 0.13 12.28 -10.71
CA VAL A 211 0.25 10.85 -10.37
C VAL A 211 -0.63 9.95 -11.24
N GLY A 212 -1.15 10.49 -12.34
CA GLY A 212 -1.96 9.77 -13.33
C GLY A 212 -3.47 9.69 -13.02
N LEU A 213 -3.94 10.29 -11.92
CA LEU A 213 -5.35 10.33 -11.52
C LEU A 213 -6.06 11.49 -12.21
N THR A 214 -6.19 11.38 -13.53
CA THR A 214 -6.73 12.43 -14.42
C THR A 214 -8.25 12.50 -14.44
N THR A 215 -8.94 11.39 -14.16
CA THR A 215 -10.42 11.32 -14.14
C THR A 215 -10.96 10.91 -12.77
N ILE A 216 -12.24 11.20 -12.51
CA ILE A 216 -12.91 10.80 -11.26
C ILE A 216 -12.97 9.26 -11.14
N GLY A 217 -13.22 8.54 -12.24
CA GLY A 217 -13.20 7.08 -12.26
C GLY A 217 -11.86 6.51 -11.83
N LYS A 218 -10.74 7.00 -12.40
CA LYS A 218 -9.39 6.59 -11.99
C LYS A 218 -9.10 6.89 -10.52
N LEU A 219 -9.60 8.01 -10.01
CA LEU A 219 -9.48 8.37 -8.60
C LEU A 219 -10.23 7.37 -7.71
N VAL A 220 -11.47 7.02 -8.05
CA VAL A 220 -12.28 6.03 -7.31
C VAL A 220 -11.64 4.63 -7.38
N GLU A 221 -11.16 4.21 -8.56
CA GLU A 221 -10.41 2.97 -8.73
C GLU A 221 -9.17 2.93 -7.84
N ALA A 222 -8.38 4.01 -7.80
CA ALA A 222 -7.20 4.11 -6.95
C ALA A 222 -7.54 4.08 -5.46
N ILE A 223 -8.61 4.75 -5.04
CA ILE A 223 -9.13 4.71 -3.66
C ILE A 223 -9.54 3.28 -3.29
N ASN A 224 -10.26 2.59 -4.17
CA ASN A 224 -10.72 1.22 -3.92
C ASN A 224 -9.57 0.19 -3.95
N ALA A 225 -8.57 0.39 -4.80
CA ALA A 225 -7.41 -0.50 -4.92
C ALA A 225 -6.43 -0.37 -3.74
N VAL A 226 -6.15 0.86 -3.29
CA VAL A 226 -5.17 1.13 -2.22
C VAL A 226 -5.84 1.18 -0.84
N GLY A 227 -7.13 1.49 -0.78
CA GLY A 227 -7.88 1.70 0.45
C GLY A 227 -7.53 3.02 1.12
N TYR A 228 -7.64 3.05 2.46
CA TYR A 228 -7.54 4.28 3.26
C TYR A 228 -6.31 5.16 2.96
N ARG A 229 -5.19 4.54 2.60
CA ARG A 229 -3.90 5.20 2.40
C ARG A 229 -3.62 5.62 0.96
N TRP A 230 -4.61 5.61 0.06
CA TRP A 230 -4.47 6.01 -1.35
C TRP A 230 -3.73 7.36 -1.52
N TYR A 231 -4.00 8.30 -0.63
CA TYR A 231 -3.44 9.65 -0.64
C TYR A 231 -1.92 9.70 -0.44
N ARG A 232 -1.28 8.63 0.05
CA ARG A 232 0.18 8.59 0.24
C ARG A 232 0.95 8.63 -1.07
N HIS A 233 0.29 8.26 -2.17
CA HIS A 233 0.86 8.34 -3.51
C HIS A 233 0.69 9.73 -4.12
N VAL A 234 -0.13 10.62 -3.53
CA VAL A 234 -0.39 11.98 -4.02
C VAL A 234 0.46 13.00 -3.24
N PRO A 235 1.46 13.64 -3.86
CA PRO A 235 2.31 14.61 -3.18
C PRO A 235 1.49 15.76 -2.57
N ARG A 236 1.76 16.07 -1.29
CA ARG A 236 1.20 17.24 -0.58
C ARG A 236 -0.33 17.29 -0.48
N LEU A 237 -1.07 16.21 -0.70
CA LEU A 237 -2.52 16.15 -0.45
C LEU A 237 -2.83 16.02 1.05
N GLY A 238 -2.07 15.16 1.74
CA GLY A 238 -2.26 14.87 3.16
C GLY A 238 -3.55 14.10 3.46
N GLU A 239 -3.69 13.60 4.69
CA GLU A 239 -4.85 12.80 5.09
C GLU A 239 -6.15 13.61 5.13
N ILE A 240 -6.09 14.87 5.58
CA ILE A 240 -7.26 15.75 5.67
C ILE A 240 -7.83 16.03 4.28
N GLY A 241 -6.98 16.37 3.30
CA GLY A 241 -7.42 16.60 1.92
C GLY A 241 -8.00 15.33 1.30
N ALA A 242 -7.41 14.18 1.58
CA ALA A 242 -7.92 12.89 1.13
C ALA A 242 -9.30 12.57 1.70
N ARG A 243 -9.49 12.77 3.01
CA ARG A 243 -10.79 12.57 3.69
C ARG A 243 -11.88 13.43 3.09
N ARG A 244 -11.57 14.69 2.72
CA ARG A 244 -12.52 15.59 2.06
C ARG A 244 -12.91 15.10 0.67
N ILE A 245 -11.94 14.66 -0.14
CA ILE A 245 -12.22 14.08 -1.46
C ILE A 245 -13.08 12.82 -1.33
N THR A 246 -12.78 11.94 -0.38
CA THR A 246 -13.58 10.72 -0.17
C THR A 246 -14.97 11.01 0.40
N ALA A 247 -15.11 12.03 1.26
CA ALA A 247 -16.40 12.48 1.75
C ALA A 247 -17.24 13.06 0.62
N TRP A 248 -16.64 13.88 -0.25
CA TRP A 248 -17.28 14.39 -1.45
C TRP A 248 -17.77 13.25 -2.36
N LEU A 249 -16.93 12.28 -2.68
CA LEU A 249 -17.32 11.08 -3.45
C LEU A 249 -18.44 10.28 -2.78
N GLY A 250 -18.47 10.25 -1.43
CA GLY A 250 -19.51 9.56 -0.66
C GLY A 250 -20.93 10.10 -0.88
N HIS A 251 -21.07 11.36 -1.29
CA HIS A 251 -22.37 11.95 -1.64
C HIS A 251 -22.92 11.43 -2.98
N TYR A 252 -22.05 10.87 -3.84
CA TYR A 252 -22.39 10.37 -5.17
C TYR A 252 -22.26 8.84 -5.26
N ARG A 253 -22.42 8.14 -4.13
CA ARG A 253 -22.23 6.68 -4.03
C ARG A 253 -23.17 5.85 -4.91
N ASP A 254 -24.31 6.44 -5.28
CA ASP A 254 -25.37 5.80 -6.06
C ASP A 254 -25.15 6.00 -7.58
N VAL A 255 -24.13 6.78 -7.98
CA VAL A 255 -23.71 6.93 -9.38
C VAL A 255 -22.80 5.76 -9.77
N ASP A 256 -23.15 5.09 -10.88
CA ASP A 256 -22.36 3.97 -11.40
C ASP A 256 -20.92 4.37 -11.71
N GLY A 257 -19.98 3.55 -11.23
CA GLY A 257 -18.54 3.79 -11.37
C GLY A 257 -17.93 4.75 -10.32
N LEU A 258 -18.72 5.35 -9.43
CA LEU A 258 -18.23 6.26 -8.37
C LEU A 258 -18.30 5.68 -6.94
N ARG A 259 -18.73 4.43 -6.80
CA ARG A 259 -18.89 3.77 -5.50
C ARG A 259 -17.53 3.48 -4.83
N ILE A 260 -17.32 4.06 -3.64
CA ILE A 260 -16.20 3.70 -2.76
C ILE A 260 -16.62 2.52 -1.86
N ALA A 261 -15.77 1.50 -1.76
CA ALA A 261 -15.99 0.36 -0.88
C ALA A 261 -15.95 0.78 0.61
N ARG A 262 -16.86 0.27 1.45
CA ARG A 262 -16.92 0.60 2.88
C ARG A 262 -15.58 0.43 3.61
N GLY A 263 -14.85 -0.65 3.31
CA GLY A 263 -13.52 -0.90 3.88
C GLY A 263 -12.41 0.02 3.37
N ALA A 264 -12.59 0.70 2.23
CA ALA A 264 -11.59 1.63 1.70
C ALA A 264 -11.51 2.95 2.49
N LEU A 265 -12.57 3.29 3.24
CA LEU A 265 -12.64 4.51 4.05
C LEU A 265 -12.18 4.32 5.50
N ALA A 266 -12.05 3.08 5.96
CA ALA A 266 -11.74 2.78 7.36
C ALA A 266 -10.23 2.95 7.64
N HIS A 267 -9.90 3.76 8.65
CA HIS A 267 -8.51 3.88 9.10
C HIS A 267 -8.01 2.51 9.63
N PRO A 268 -6.78 2.05 9.32
CA PRO A 268 -6.29 0.74 9.78
C PRO A 268 -6.29 0.53 11.31
N ALA A 269 -6.28 1.61 12.10
CA ALA A 269 -6.42 1.55 13.57
C ALA A 269 -7.88 1.65 14.05
N GLU A 270 -8.80 2.13 13.22
CA GLU A 270 -10.26 2.09 13.45
C GLU A 270 -10.86 0.73 13.03
N TYR A 271 -10.09 -0.10 12.31
CA TYR A 271 -10.29 -1.55 12.19
C TYR A 271 -10.07 -2.31 13.52
N ARG A 272 -10.37 -1.69 14.65
CA ARG A 272 -10.81 -2.40 15.86
C ARG A 272 -12.33 -2.37 15.86
N LEU A 273 -12.93 -3.12 14.94
CA LEU A 273 -14.32 -3.51 15.14
C LEU A 273 -14.37 -4.28 16.47
N PRO A 274 -15.33 -3.98 17.36
CA PRO A 274 -15.61 -4.85 18.49
C PRO A 274 -15.78 -6.27 17.94
N VAL A 275 -15.01 -7.23 18.47
CA VAL A 275 -15.00 -8.64 18.02
C VAL A 275 -16.42 -9.26 18.01
N ALA A 276 -17.38 -8.63 18.69
CA ALA A 276 -18.78 -9.01 18.72
C ALA A 276 -19.57 -8.71 17.42
N SER A 277 -19.23 -7.70 16.60
CA SER A 277 -20.05 -7.29 15.45
C SER A 277 -19.55 -7.79 14.08
N LEU A 278 -18.48 -8.59 14.04
CA LEU A 278 -17.91 -9.23 12.85
C LEU A 278 -18.10 -10.75 12.83
N ARG A 279 -19.12 -11.28 13.50
CA ARG A 279 -19.36 -12.72 13.48
C ARG A 279 -20.10 -13.07 12.19
N ARG A 280 -19.35 -13.60 11.22
CA ARG A 280 -19.93 -14.46 10.19
C ARG A 280 -20.68 -15.57 10.91
N GLU A 281 -21.97 -15.75 10.61
CA GLU A 281 -22.72 -16.86 11.18
C GLU A 281 -22.18 -18.20 10.65
N PRO A 282 -22.10 -19.24 11.51
CA PRO A 282 -21.78 -20.58 11.05
C PRO A 282 -22.73 -21.02 9.93
N ALA A 283 -22.19 -21.55 8.85
CA ALA A 283 -22.97 -21.89 7.66
C ALA A 283 -22.43 -23.10 6.92
N THR A 284 -23.35 -23.81 6.26
CA THR A 284 -23.06 -24.87 5.30
C THR A 284 -22.82 -24.24 3.92
N GLY A 285 -21.59 -23.80 3.67
CA GLY A 285 -21.22 -23.16 2.40
C GLY A 285 -19.70 -23.04 2.25
N ILE A 286 -19.25 -22.38 1.18
CA ILE A 286 -17.82 -22.02 1.04
C ILE A 286 -17.51 -20.87 1.99
N VAL A 287 -17.15 -21.25 3.20
CA VAL A 287 -16.86 -20.37 4.33
C VAL A 287 -15.57 -20.85 5.01
N PRO A 288 -14.89 -20.00 5.78
CA PRO A 288 -13.70 -20.42 6.53
C PRO A 288 -14.00 -21.56 7.52
N LEU A 289 -13.01 -22.39 7.81
CA LEU A 289 -13.10 -23.59 8.65
C LEU A 289 -13.76 -23.31 10.01
N GLU A 290 -13.42 -22.19 10.66
CA GLU A 290 -14.02 -21.77 11.94
C GLU A 290 -15.53 -21.49 11.87
N TYR A 291 -16.06 -21.13 10.70
CA TYR A 291 -17.49 -20.88 10.46
C TYR A 291 -18.18 -22.03 9.71
N PHE A 292 -17.44 -23.05 9.32
CA PHE A 292 -17.97 -24.10 8.46
C PHE A 292 -18.76 -25.13 9.27
N LEU A 293 -20.03 -25.29 8.91
CA LEU A 293 -20.89 -26.39 9.34
C LEU A 293 -20.85 -27.50 8.30
N ILE A 294 -20.31 -28.67 8.69
CA ILE A 294 -20.19 -29.80 7.78
C ILE A 294 -21.55 -30.51 7.69
N PRO A 295 -22.06 -30.80 6.47
CA PRO A 295 -23.25 -31.64 6.29
C PRO A 295 -23.06 -33.00 6.98
N ALA A 296 -24.09 -33.50 7.68
CA ALA A 296 -23.97 -34.72 8.48
C ALA A 296 -23.56 -35.94 7.63
N GLU A 297 -24.09 -36.02 6.41
CA GLU A 297 -23.82 -37.03 5.40
C GLU A 297 -22.40 -36.98 4.82
N LEU A 298 -21.73 -35.82 4.89
CA LEU A 298 -20.38 -35.60 4.37
C LEU A 298 -19.36 -35.27 5.48
N ASN A 299 -19.68 -35.60 6.74
CA ASN A 299 -18.81 -35.30 7.88
C ASN A 299 -17.61 -36.25 8.02
N GLY A 300 -17.59 -37.35 7.27
CA GLY A 300 -16.49 -38.33 7.30
C GLY A 300 -16.47 -39.22 8.53
N SER A 301 -17.52 -39.24 9.35
CA SER A 301 -17.70 -40.25 10.41
C SER A 301 -17.73 -41.68 9.88
N ARG A 302 -18.15 -41.85 8.61
CA ARG A 302 -18.26 -43.14 7.90
C ARG A 302 -17.48 -43.15 6.59
N GLY A 303 -16.38 -42.39 6.50
CA GLY A 303 -15.58 -42.30 5.29
C GLY A 303 -14.97 -43.64 4.87
N THR A 304 -14.80 -43.88 3.57
CA THR A 304 -14.29 -45.15 3.03
C THR A 304 -12.79 -45.38 3.28
N ASN A 305 -12.02 -44.33 3.53
CA ASN A 305 -10.62 -44.37 3.95
C ASN A 305 -10.46 -44.04 5.45
N ARG A 306 -11.56 -44.03 6.21
CA ARG A 306 -11.49 -43.83 7.65
C ARG A 306 -11.22 -45.16 8.35
N ASN A 307 -10.27 -45.17 9.27
CA ASN A 307 -10.12 -46.30 10.18
C ASN A 307 -11.26 -46.27 11.22
N LEU A 308 -12.17 -47.25 11.13
CA LEU A 308 -13.31 -47.36 12.03
C LEU A 308 -13.03 -48.23 13.27
N ILE A 309 -11.86 -48.86 13.35
CA ILE A 309 -11.49 -49.80 14.41
C ILE A 309 -10.63 -49.11 15.48
N LYS A 310 -9.62 -48.37 15.04
CA LYS A 310 -8.68 -47.64 15.90
C LYS A 310 -8.73 -46.17 15.54
N ASN A 311 -8.52 -45.31 16.53
CA ASN A 311 -8.42 -43.86 16.33
C ASN A 311 -7.75 -43.23 17.55
N ASN A 312 -6.48 -42.83 17.41
CA ASN A 312 -5.71 -42.21 18.49
C ASN A 312 -5.81 -40.68 18.50
N SER A 313 -6.56 -40.09 17.56
CA SER A 313 -6.75 -38.63 17.45
C SER A 313 -7.94 -38.10 18.27
N SER A 314 -8.80 -38.98 18.79
CA SER A 314 -10.12 -38.65 19.37
C SER A 314 -11.09 -37.93 18.41
N ALA A 315 -10.71 -37.68 17.15
CA ALA A 315 -11.55 -36.99 16.19
C ALA A 315 -12.71 -37.88 15.69
N GLN A 316 -13.94 -37.38 15.76
CA GLN A 316 -15.15 -38.09 15.35
C GLN A 316 -15.56 -37.77 13.91
N ASN A 317 -15.04 -36.72 13.31
CA ASN A 317 -15.33 -36.29 11.94
C ASN A 317 -14.12 -35.59 11.31
N ASP A 318 -14.20 -35.32 10.00
CA ASP A 318 -13.07 -34.78 9.23
C ASP A 318 -12.64 -33.38 9.72
N LYS A 319 -13.59 -32.58 10.22
CA LYS A 319 -13.29 -31.26 10.81
C LYS A 319 -12.40 -31.41 12.04
N GLN A 320 -12.81 -32.27 12.96
CA GLN A 320 -12.08 -32.53 14.20
C GLN A 320 -10.70 -33.14 13.92
N ALA A 321 -10.56 -33.93 12.85
CA ALA A 321 -9.26 -34.46 12.44
C ALA A 321 -8.31 -33.35 11.94
N ILE A 322 -8.84 -32.36 11.20
CA ILE A 322 -8.07 -31.17 10.84
C ILE A 322 -7.70 -30.36 12.09
N GLU A 323 -8.62 -30.16 13.02
CA GLU A 323 -8.38 -29.42 14.27
C GLU A 323 -7.33 -30.10 15.14
N PHE A 324 -7.42 -31.43 15.30
CA PHE A 324 -6.40 -32.27 15.93
C PHE A 324 -5.04 -32.06 15.30
N TRP A 325 -4.95 -32.19 13.96
CA TRP A 325 -3.69 -32.03 13.26
C TRP A 325 -3.09 -30.62 13.39
N LEU A 326 -3.93 -29.58 13.41
CA LEU A 326 -3.48 -28.20 13.53
C LEU A 326 -3.03 -27.84 14.96
N ALA A 327 -3.46 -28.59 15.98
CA ALA A 327 -3.11 -28.35 17.37
C ALA A 327 -1.60 -28.56 17.64
N ASP A 328 -0.95 -29.44 16.89
CA ASP A 328 0.48 -29.75 17.02
C ASP A 328 1.42 -28.61 16.58
N TYR A 329 0.88 -27.53 16.02
CA TYR A 329 1.67 -26.42 15.46
C TYR A 329 1.58 -25.15 16.31
N GLU A 330 2.60 -24.93 17.14
CA GLU A 330 2.73 -23.71 17.96
C GLU A 330 2.99 -22.45 17.12
N ASN A 331 3.73 -22.57 16.02
CA ASN A 331 4.05 -21.42 15.16
C ASN A 331 2.81 -20.95 14.38
N PRO A 332 2.28 -19.73 14.62
CA PRO A 332 1.03 -19.28 14.00
C PRO A 332 1.11 -19.23 12.47
N HIS A 333 2.26 -18.89 11.91
CA HIS A 333 2.43 -18.77 10.46
C HIS A 333 2.44 -20.13 9.76
N THR A 334 3.03 -21.15 10.39
CA THR A 334 3.00 -22.53 9.88
C THR A 334 1.59 -23.10 10.00
N ARG A 335 0.95 -22.92 11.16
CA ARG A 335 -0.43 -23.35 11.41
C ARG A 335 -1.40 -22.73 10.42
N ASP A 336 -1.28 -21.44 10.13
CA ASP A 336 -2.16 -20.73 9.18
C ASP A 336 -2.01 -21.25 7.75
N LYS A 337 -0.78 -21.56 7.31
CA LYS A 337 -0.54 -22.17 6.00
C LYS A 337 -1.19 -23.54 5.90
N TYR A 338 -0.97 -24.39 6.90
CA TYR A 338 -1.52 -25.74 6.95
C TYR A 338 -3.05 -25.74 7.06
N ARG A 339 -3.62 -24.84 7.87
CA ARG A 339 -5.06 -24.60 7.91
C ARG A 339 -5.59 -24.23 6.54
N THR A 340 -4.93 -23.31 5.83
CA THR A 340 -5.34 -22.89 4.49
C THR A 340 -5.42 -24.06 3.53
N GLU A 341 -4.41 -24.94 3.51
CA GLU A 341 -4.41 -26.07 2.58
C GLU A 341 -5.41 -27.18 2.97
N ALA A 342 -5.56 -27.48 4.26
CA ALA A 342 -6.55 -28.44 4.73
C ALA A 342 -7.99 -27.94 4.53
N GLU A 343 -8.25 -26.66 4.81
CA GLU A 343 -9.54 -26.00 4.57
C GLU A 343 -9.93 -26.03 3.10
N ARG A 344 -9.01 -25.66 2.21
CA ARG A 344 -9.25 -25.72 0.75
C ARG A 344 -9.63 -27.12 0.29
N LEU A 345 -8.91 -28.13 0.76
CA LEU A 345 -9.18 -29.52 0.41
C LEU A 345 -10.55 -29.97 0.94
N LEU A 346 -10.86 -29.68 2.20
CA LEU A 346 -12.15 -30.04 2.82
C LEU A 346 -13.32 -29.43 2.06
N LEU A 347 -13.25 -28.11 1.80
CA LEU A 347 -14.30 -27.41 1.07
C LEU A 347 -14.45 -27.99 -0.34
N TRP A 348 -13.34 -28.26 -1.04
CA TRP A 348 -13.37 -28.88 -2.37
C TRP A 348 -13.98 -30.29 -2.36
N ALA A 349 -13.58 -31.14 -1.40
CA ALA A 349 -14.10 -32.49 -1.26
C ALA A 349 -15.63 -32.48 -1.13
N ILE A 350 -16.15 -31.62 -0.26
CA ILE A 350 -17.59 -31.52 0.01
C ILE A 350 -18.32 -30.88 -1.16
N PHE A 351 -17.89 -29.71 -1.64
CA PHE A 351 -18.69 -28.92 -2.57
C PHE A 351 -18.45 -29.22 -4.04
N ALA A 352 -17.28 -29.74 -4.41
CA ALA A 352 -16.96 -30.12 -5.78
C ALA A 352 -17.09 -31.62 -6.01
N LYS A 353 -16.69 -32.47 -5.06
CA LYS A 353 -16.73 -33.93 -5.21
C LYS A 353 -17.92 -34.61 -4.53
N GLN A 354 -18.62 -33.90 -3.64
CA GLN A 354 -19.69 -34.48 -2.81
C GLN A 354 -19.22 -35.72 -2.05
N LYS A 355 -17.97 -35.67 -1.55
CA LYS A 355 -17.35 -36.73 -0.75
C LYS A 355 -16.85 -36.13 0.57
N PRO A 356 -16.92 -36.88 1.68
CA PRO A 356 -16.16 -36.51 2.86
C PRO A 356 -14.65 -36.61 2.55
N LEU A 357 -13.84 -35.83 3.27
CA LEU A 357 -12.39 -35.81 3.11
C LEU A 357 -11.77 -37.19 3.34
N SER A 358 -12.30 -37.93 4.31
CA SER A 358 -11.92 -39.32 4.60
C SER A 358 -12.46 -40.34 3.60
N SER A 359 -13.04 -39.94 2.46
CA SER A 359 -13.34 -40.84 1.32
C SER A 359 -12.63 -40.44 0.04
N LEU A 360 -11.70 -39.49 0.10
CA LEU A 360 -10.87 -39.13 -1.04
C LEU A 360 -9.90 -40.26 -1.38
N ASP A 361 -9.87 -40.62 -2.66
CA ASP A 361 -8.95 -41.61 -3.20
C ASP A 361 -7.74 -40.95 -3.91
N ILE A 362 -6.87 -41.78 -4.50
CA ILE A 362 -5.68 -41.32 -5.22
C ILE A 362 -6.06 -40.53 -6.49
N ALA A 363 -7.17 -40.87 -7.15
CA ALA A 363 -7.63 -40.15 -8.34
C ALA A 363 -8.15 -38.76 -7.96
N ASP A 364 -8.91 -38.65 -6.87
CA ASP A 364 -9.36 -37.37 -6.32
C ASP A 364 -8.17 -36.50 -5.87
N ALA A 365 -7.19 -37.07 -5.19
CA ALA A 365 -5.97 -36.36 -4.79
C ALA A 365 -5.17 -35.85 -6.00
N ARG A 366 -5.12 -36.62 -7.09
CA ARG A 366 -4.48 -36.21 -8.35
C ARG A 366 -5.25 -35.07 -9.02
N ASP A 367 -6.57 -35.19 -9.09
CA ASP A 367 -7.48 -34.20 -9.66
C ASP A 367 -7.39 -32.87 -8.90
N TYR A 368 -7.39 -32.91 -7.56
CA TYR A 368 -7.20 -31.72 -6.75
C TYR A 368 -5.89 -30.99 -7.09
N ILE A 369 -4.75 -31.68 -7.07
CA ILE A 369 -3.42 -31.06 -7.23
C ILE A 369 -3.13 -30.62 -8.66
N ASN A 370 -3.54 -31.40 -9.66
CA ASN A 370 -3.15 -31.18 -11.05
C ASN A 370 -4.29 -30.71 -11.97
N GLY A 371 -5.54 -30.78 -11.51
CA GLY A 371 -6.71 -30.20 -12.18
C GLY A 371 -7.18 -28.95 -11.43
N PHE A 372 -7.88 -29.14 -10.31
CA PHE A 372 -8.59 -28.06 -9.62
C PHE A 372 -7.69 -26.90 -9.16
N LEU A 373 -6.52 -27.19 -8.56
CA LEU A 373 -5.62 -26.12 -8.11
C LEU A 373 -4.97 -25.34 -9.26
N VAL A 374 -4.94 -25.89 -10.48
CA VAL A 374 -4.42 -25.17 -11.65
C VAL A 374 -5.35 -24.02 -12.01
N ASP A 375 -6.66 -24.25 -11.98
CA ASP A 375 -7.67 -23.23 -12.20
C ASP A 375 -8.96 -23.53 -11.40
N PRO A 376 -9.14 -22.94 -10.20
CA PRO A 376 -10.28 -23.23 -9.35
C PRO A 376 -11.61 -22.68 -9.91
N GLN A 377 -12.42 -23.57 -10.53
CA GLN A 377 -13.70 -23.21 -11.15
C GLN A 377 -14.93 -23.77 -10.39
N PRO A 378 -16.09 -23.08 -10.43
CA PRO A 378 -16.30 -21.75 -11.03
C PRO A 378 -15.68 -20.64 -10.17
N ALA A 379 -14.97 -19.69 -10.81
CA ALA A 379 -14.20 -18.65 -10.14
C ALA A 379 -15.02 -17.85 -9.10
N ALA A 380 -16.27 -17.48 -9.40
CA ALA A 380 -17.16 -16.76 -8.49
C ALA A 380 -17.39 -17.46 -7.13
N ARG A 381 -17.19 -18.78 -7.08
CA ARG A 381 -17.38 -19.61 -5.89
C ARG A 381 -16.08 -19.89 -5.12
N TRP A 382 -14.92 -19.79 -5.76
CA TRP A 382 -13.64 -20.25 -5.18
C TRP A 382 -12.57 -19.16 -5.10
N VAL A 383 -12.64 -18.18 -5.98
CA VAL A 383 -11.63 -17.14 -6.17
C VAL A 383 -12.17 -15.81 -5.66
N MET A 384 -11.40 -15.13 -4.83
CA MET A 384 -11.68 -13.77 -4.39
C MET A 384 -11.21 -12.78 -5.45
N ASP A 385 -12.06 -11.80 -5.77
CA ASP A 385 -11.66 -10.66 -6.62
C ASP A 385 -10.65 -9.74 -5.90
N ARG A 386 -10.66 -9.73 -4.57
CA ARG A 386 -9.74 -8.96 -3.73
C ARG A 386 -9.42 -9.66 -2.41
N ALA A 387 -8.36 -9.23 -1.72
CA ALA A 387 -8.02 -9.77 -0.42
C ALA A 387 -9.08 -9.38 0.63
N THR A 388 -9.96 -10.33 0.97
CA THR A 388 -11.08 -10.14 1.89
C THR A 388 -10.79 -10.81 3.24
N PRO A 389 -11.09 -10.16 4.39
CA PRO A 389 -11.00 -10.79 5.71
C PRO A 389 -11.89 -12.04 5.84
N ARG A 390 -11.47 -13.01 6.67
CA ARG A 390 -12.20 -14.28 6.86
C ARG A 390 -13.60 -14.09 7.47
N SER A 391 -13.78 -13.05 8.27
CA SER A 391 -15.06 -12.69 8.88
C SER A 391 -16.10 -12.14 7.90
N GLU A 392 -15.70 -11.78 6.68
CA GLU A 392 -16.59 -11.17 5.70
C GLU A 392 -17.28 -12.24 4.81
N PRO A 393 -18.55 -12.05 4.41
CA PRO A 393 -19.28 -12.99 3.56
C PRO A 393 -18.64 -13.23 2.18
N GLU A 394 -17.97 -12.23 1.59
CA GLU A 394 -17.34 -12.34 0.27
C GLU A 394 -16.00 -13.09 0.30
N TRP A 395 -15.54 -13.58 1.45
CA TRP A 395 -14.33 -14.39 1.52
C TRP A 395 -14.45 -15.66 0.66
N ARG A 396 -13.37 -16.00 -0.04
CA ARG A 396 -13.19 -17.23 -0.82
C ARG A 396 -11.80 -17.82 -0.56
N PRO A 397 -11.62 -19.14 -0.70
CA PRO A 397 -10.36 -19.80 -0.32
C PRO A 397 -9.16 -19.52 -1.24
N PHE A 398 -9.38 -19.04 -2.47
CA PHE A 398 -8.33 -18.77 -3.45
C PHE A 398 -8.26 -17.29 -3.86
N ARG A 399 -7.07 -16.86 -4.31
CA ARG A 399 -6.86 -15.52 -4.93
C ARG A 399 -6.68 -15.59 -6.44
N GLY A 400 -6.81 -16.78 -7.01
CA GLY A 400 -6.59 -17.10 -8.41
C GLY A 400 -5.91 -18.47 -8.59
N PRO A 401 -5.59 -18.83 -9.84
CA PRO A 401 -4.79 -20.00 -10.21
C PRO A 401 -3.51 -20.16 -9.38
N LEU A 402 -3.18 -21.39 -8.93
CA LEU A 402 -1.93 -21.63 -8.20
C LEU A 402 -0.77 -21.90 -9.16
N SER A 403 0.33 -21.19 -8.91
CA SER A 403 1.62 -21.51 -9.55
C SER A 403 2.06 -22.95 -9.24
N VAL A 404 2.92 -23.52 -10.10
CA VAL A 404 3.58 -24.82 -9.87
C VAL A 404 4.16 -24.92 -8.46
N LYS A 405 4.85 -23.86 -8.01
CA LYS A 405 5.47 -23.82 -6.68
C LYS A 405 4.43 -23.87 -5.57
N SER A 406 3.35 -23.10 -5.69
CA SER A 406 2.24 -23.11 -4.74
C SER A 406 1.56 -24.48 -4.68
N ARG A 407 1.38 -25.16 -5.83
CA ARG A 407 0.84 -26.53 -5.88
C ARG A 407 1.79 -27.55 -5.25
N GLN A 408 3.11 -27.39 -5.41
CA GLN A 408 4.10 -28.22 -4.72
C GLN A 408 4.05 -28.03 -3.20
N ASP A 409 3.89 -26.79 -2.74
CA ASP A 409 3.76 -26.47 -1.32
C ASP A 409 2.45 -27.04 -0.73
N ALA A 410 1.34 -26.90 -1.46
CA ALA A 410 0.06 -27.52 -1.10
C ALA A 410 0.16 -29.05 -1.03
N LEU A 411 0.77 -29.69 -2.03
CA LEU A 411 0.99 -31.14 -2.03
C LEU A 411 1.87 -31.58 -0.85
N ALA A 412 2.92 -30.85 -0.51
CA ALA A 412 3.78 -31.17 0.62
C ALA A 412 3.02 -31.08 1.95
N ALA A 413 2.20 -30.03 2.13
CA ALA A 413 1.34 -29.88 3.31
C ALA A 413 0.33 -31.03 3.40
N LEU A 414 -0.33 -31.38 2.30
CA LEU A 414 -1.36 -32.44 2.27
C LEU A 414 -0.79 -33.85 2.44
N LYS A 415 0.42 -34.13 1.91
CA LYS A 415 1.13 -35.38 2.19
C LYS A 415 1.43 -35.52 3.68
N LYS A 416 1.89 -34.43 4.33
CA LYS A 416 2.12 -34.43 5.77
C LYS A 416 0.81 -34.62 6.53
N PHE A 417 -0.21 -33.84 6.21
CA PHE A 417 -1.53 -33.93 6.83
C PHE A 417 -2.10 -35.35 6.81
N PHE A 418 -2.22 -35.96 5.63
CA PHE A 418 -2.73 -37.33 5.53
C PHE A 418 -1.77 -38.35 6.16
N GLY A 419 -0.46 -38.09 6.15
CA GLY A 419 0.53 -38.95 6.81
C GLY A 419 0.35 -38.97 8.33
N ASP A 420 0.15 -37.81 8.94
CA ASP A 420 -0.09 -37.68 10.39
C ASP A 420 -1.44 -38.28 10.78
N LEU A 421 -2.48 -38.12 9.95
CA LEU A 421 -3.77 -38.77 10.19
C LEU A 421 -3.70 -40.30 10.06
N VAL A 422 -2.86 -40.84 9.17
CA VAL A 422 -2.59 -42.29 9.12
C VAL A 422 -1.81 -42.74 10.36
N ALA A 423 -0.81 -41.97 10.80
CA ALA A 423 -0.04 -42.29 12.00
C ALA A 423 -0.91 -42.26 13.27
N ALA A 424 -1.87 -41.33 13.35
CA ALA A 424 -2.88 -41.26 14.41
C ALA A 424 -4.00 -42.31 14.24
N GLN A 425 -3.93 -43.15 13.21
CA GLN A 425 -4.94 -44.17 12.87
C GLN A 425 -6.32 -43.57 12.63
N TYR A 426 -6.42 -42.34 12.15
CA TYR A 426 -7.68 -41.75 11.71
C TYR A 426 -8.01 -42.16 10.26
N LEU A 427 -7.00 -42.22 9.39
CA LEU A 427 -7.11 -42.72 8.02
C LEU A 427 -6.40 -44.07 7.87
N ASP A 428 -6.87 -44.91 6.96
CA ASP A 428 -6.21 -46.19 6.65
C ASP A 428 -5.00 -46.03 5.73
N HIS A 429 -5.06 -45.11 4.77
CA HIS A 429 -3.94 -44.82 3.87
C HIS A 429 -3.87 -43.34 3.44
N ASN A 430 -2.68 -42.93 3.01
CA ASN A 430 -2.42 -41.57 2.56
C ASN A 430 -2.67 -41.43 1.05
N ALA A 431 -3.82 -40.86 0.68
CA ALA A 431 -4.22 -40.61 -0.71
C ALA A 431 -3.21 -39.76 -1.51
N PHE A 432 -2.44 -38.89 -0.83
CA PHE A 432 -1.48 -37.98 -1.45
C PHE A 432 -0.08 -38.59 -1.58
N ALA A 433 0.23 -39.73 -0.95
CA ALA A 433 1.60 -40.23 -0.80
C ALA A 433 2.38 -40.31 -2.12
N LYS A 434 1.74 -40.85 -3.18
CA LYS A 434 2.36 -41.08 -4.50
C LYS A 434 2.09 -39.98 -5.52
N ILE A 435 1.38 -38.90 -5.15
CA ILE A 435 1.08 -37.80 -6.08
C ILE A 435 2.34 -36.97 -6.37
N LYS A 436 2.42 -36.47 -7.60
CA LYS A 436 3.44 -35.53 -8.10
C LYS A 436 2.74 -34.37 -8.80
N VAL A 437 3.33 -33.18 -8.75
CA VAL A 437 2.85 -32.00 -9.47
C VAL A 437 3.28 -32.10 -10.93
N PHE A 438 2.33 -32.03 -11.86
CA PHE A 438 2.60 -31.94 -13.29
C PHE A 438 2.94 -30.49 -13.67
N LEU A 439 4.00 -30.34 -14.46
CA LEU A 439 4.65 -29.06 -14.76
C LEU A 439 4.11 -28.41 -16.05
N GLY A 440 3.27 -29.14 -16.79
CA GLY A 440 2.89 -28.78 -18.15
C GLY A 440 3.97 -29.17 -19.16
N ASN A 441 3.61 -29.04 -20.44
CA ASN A 441 4.52 -29.09 -21.58
C ASN A 441 4.57 -27.69 -22.19
N GLU A 442 5.76 -27.21 -22.55
CA GLU A 442 5.91 -26.02 -23.38
C GLU A 442 6.08 -26.46 -24.83
N TYR A 443 5.47 -25.74 -25.75
CA TYR A 443 5.71 -25.90 -27.18
C TYR A 443 6.58 -24.72 -27.62
N ASP A 444 7.73 -24.99 -28.23
CA ASP A 444 8.50 -23.92 -28.86
C ASP A 444 7.80 -23.39 -30.11
N ALA A 445 8.28 -22.28 -30.67
CA ALA A 445 7.68 -21.63 -31.84
C ALA A 445 7.64 -22.54 -33.09
N ALA A 446 8.38 -23.65 -33.09
CA ALA A 446 8.37 -24.68 -34.12
C ALA A 446 7.46 -25.88 -33.78
N GLY A 447 6.70 -25.81 -32.68
CA GLY A 447 5.75 -26.84 -32.26
C GLY A 447 6.38 -28.04 -31.55
N ASN A 448 7.68 -27.99 -31.19
CA ASN A 448 8.33 -29.11 -30.51
C ASN A 448 7.94 -29.11 -29.03
N GLU A 449 7.53 -30.29 -28.55
CA GLU A 449 7.21 -30.52 -27.14
C GLU A 449 8.50 -30.50 -26.30
N ARG A 450 8.61 -29.53 -25.39
CA ARG A 450 9.68 -29.47 -24.40
C ARG A 450 9.11 -29.74 -23.02
N ARG A 451 9.73 -30.70 -22.32
CA ARG A 451 9.45 -30.93 -20.89
C ARG A 451 9.89 -29.70 -20.10
N VAL A 452 8.94 -29.04 -19.46
CA VAL A 452 9.22 -27.95 -18.52
C VAL A 452 9.95 -28.53 -17.31
N ALA A 453 11.21 -28.14 -17.12
CA ALA A 453 11.96 -28.54 -15.94
C ALA A 453 11.28 -27.97 -14.68
N ALA A 454 11.13 -28.79 -13.64
CA ALA A 454 10.43 -28.41 -12.41
C ALA A 454 10.97 -27.15 -11.73
N LYS A 455 12.26 -26.87 -11.99
CA LYS A 455 13.02 -25.69 -11.62
C LYS A 455 14.13 -25.52 -12.66
N PRO A 456 14.41 -24.33 -13.20
CA PRO A 456 15.77 -24.04 -13.65
C PRO A 456 16.69 -24.19 -12.42
N ARG A 457 17.70 -25.07 -12.49
CA ARG A 457 18.66 -25.29 -11.40
C ARG A 457 19.49 -24.03 -11.09
N VAL A 458 19.51 -23.08 -12.03
CA VAL A 458 20.19 -21.78 -11.91
C VAL A 458 19.15 -20.71 -11.52
N GLN A 459 19.06 -20.33 -10.24
CA GLN A 459 18.31 -19.11 -9.84
C GLN A 459 19.28 -17.94 -9.65
N ALA A 460 20.14 -17.69 -10.65
CA ALA A 460 21.02 -16.52 -10.68
C ALA A 460 20.25 -15.18 -10.58
N GLU A 461 18.92 -15.21 -10.77
CA GLU A 461 18.05 -14.04 -10.76
C GLU A 461 17.68 -13.51 -9.37
N ARG A 462 18.13 -14.12 -8.26
CA ARG A 462 17.80 -13.67 -6.89
C ARG A 462 19.00 -13.20 -6.05
N SER A 463 20.13 -12.94 -6.69
CA SER A 463 21.30 -12.27 -6.12
C SER A 463 21.62 -10.99 -6.91
N LEU A 464 22.37 -10.09 -6.29
CA LEU A 464 23.00 -8.99 -7.00
C LEU A 464 24.34 -9.48 -7.56
N THR A 465 24.73 -8.97 -8.73
CA THR A 465 26.10 -9.13 -9.25
C THR A 465 27.07 -8.25 -8.45
N GLN A 466 28.38 -8.49 -8.56
CA GLN A 466 29.41 -7.64 -7.95
C GLN A 466 29.26 -6.16 -8.34
N GLU A 467 28.99 -5.88 -9.62
CA GLU A 467 28.78 -4.52 -10.13
C GLU A 467 27.53 -3.86 -9.53
N ALA A 468 26.37 -4.54 -9.59
CA ALA A 468 25.15 -4.09 -8.94
C ALA A 468 25.31 -3.87 -7.43
N TRP A 469 26.09 -4.70 -6.73
CA TRP A 469 26.40 -4.49 -5.32
C TRP A 469 27.23 -3.22 -5.11
N GLY A 470 28.30 -3.03 -5.89
CA GLY A 470 29.10 -1.81 -5.87
C GLY A 470 28.28 -0.55 -6.17
N PHE A 471 27.36 -0.63 -7.14
CA PHE A 471 26.42 0.44 -7.46
C PHE A 471 25.52 0.76 -6.24
N ALA A 472 24.96 -0.25 -5.58
CA ALA A 472 24.13 -0.04 -4.39
C ALA A 472 24.92 0.64 -3.26
N LEU A 473 26.17 0.22 -3.03
CA LEU A 473 27.04 0.86 -2.03
C LEU A 473 27.38 2.31 -2.38
N ARG A 474 27.61 2.63 -3.66
CA ARG A 474 27.80 4.01 -4.12
C ARG A 474 26.56 4.86 -3.87
N VAL A 475 25.36 4.33 -4.14
CA VAL A 475 24.10 5.02 -3.82
C VAL A 475 23.98 5.27 -2.33
N LEU A 476 24.33 4.29 -1.49
CA LEU A 476 24.30 4.43 -0.03
C LEU A 476 25.29 5.48 0.49
N ALA A 477 26.49 5.52 -0.08
CA ALA A 477 27.51 6.51 0.27
C ALA A 477 27.08 7.95 -0.07
N ALA A 478 26.29 8.13 -1.13
CA ALA A 478 25.77 9.43 -1.54
C ALA A 478 24.54 9.90 -0.73
N LEU A 479 24.01 9.09 0.19
CA LEU A 479 22.87 9.50 1.01
C LEU A 479 23.31 10.44 2.15
N PRO A 480 22.46 11.41 2.54
CA PRO A 480 22.74 12.27 3.68
C PRO A 480 22.99 11.46 4.96
N ASP A 481 23.90 11.94 5.79
CA ASP A 481 24.12 11.36 7.10
C ASP A 481 22.88 11.53 7.97
N SER A 482 22.36 10.38 8.40
CA SER A 482 21.20 10.29 9.27
C SER A 482 21.23 8.96 10.01
N PRO A 483 20.56 8.82 11.16
CA PRO A 483 20.44 7.54 11.86
C PRO A 483 19.88 6.41 10.99
N ALA A 484 19.00 6.74 10.03
CA ALA A 484 18.45 5.78 9.08
C ALA A 484 19.51 5.30 8.07
N THR A 485 20.36 6.21 7.59
CA THR A 485 21.45 5.91 6.65
C THR A 485 22.55 5.09 7.35
N ALA A 486 22.99 5.50 8.56
CA ALA A 486 23.95 4.77 9.37
C ALA A 486 23.49 3.34 9.65
N ARG A 487 22.22 3.17 10.05
CA ARG A 487 21.62 1.84 10.21
C ARG A 487 21.61 1.04 8.91
N MET A 488 21.31 1.66 7.76
CA MET A 488 21.31 0.93 6.49
C MET A 488 22.73 0.49 6.08
N ARG A 489 23.77 1.30 6.35
CA ARG A 489 25.18 0.92 6.17
C ARG A 489 25.50 -0.34 6.97
N PHE A 490 25.18 -0.33 8.27
CA PHE A 490 25.36 -1.51 9.11
C PHE A 490 24.55 -2.71 8.62
N VAL A 491 23.25 -2.53 8.32
CA VAL A 491 22.37 -3.62 7.85
C VAL A 491 22.90 -4.29 6.59
N LEU A 492 23.34 -3.50 5.59
CA LEU A 492 23.86 -4.06 4.35
C LEU A 492 25.19 -4.78 4.58
N ALA A 493 26.12 -4.18 5.32
CA ALA A 493 27.41 -4.80 5.65
C ALA A 493 27.22 -6.09 6.46
N PHE A 494 26.40 -6.05 7.50
CA PHE A 494 26.13 -7.18 8.38
C PHE A 494 25.42 -8.32 7.62
N ALA A 495 24.38 -8.02 6.83
CA ALA A 495 23.69 -9.03 6.04
C ALA A 495 24.58 -9.64 4.94
N TYR A 496 25.40 -8.81 4.28
CA TYR A 496 26.31 -9.25 3.24
C TYR A 496 27.47 -10.09 3.78
N SER A 497 27.95 -9.84 4.99
CA SER A 497 29.10 -10.58 5.54
C SER A 497 28.72 -11.83 6.33
N THR A 498 27.50 -11.89 6.87
CA THR A 498 27.05 -13.02 7.71
C THR A 498 26.11 -13.98 7.00
N GLY A 499 25.45 -13.54 5.93
CA GLY A 499 24.46 -14.33 5.21
C GLY A 499 23.21 -14.68 6.03
N LEU A 500 22.93 -13.98 7.14
CA LEU A 500 21.81 -14.29 8.03
C LEU A 500 20.43 -14.13 7.35
N ARG A 501 19.45 -14.91 7.81
CA ARG A 501 18.05 -14.71 7.42
C ARG A 501 17.53 -13.42 8.03
N ARG A 502 16.49 -12.82 7.42
CA ARG A 502 15.83 -11.60 7.92
C ARG A 502 15.45 -11.68 9.41
N ALA A 503 14.88 -12.80 9.85
CA ALA A 503 14.49 -12.97 11.26
C ALA A 503 15.72 -13.08 12.19
N GLU A 504 16.79 -13.73 11.73
CA GLU A 504 18.05 -13.86 12.46
C GLU A 504 18.74 -12.49 12.58
N LEU A 505 18.77 -11.68 11.51
CA LEU A 505 19.26 -10.30 11.55
C LEU A 505 18.52 -9.44 12.59
N CYS A 506 17.18 -9.56 12.61
CA CYS A 506 16.35 -8.79 13.53
C CYS A 506 16.50 -9.24 14.99
N GLY A 507 16.79 -10.52 15.21
CA GLY A 507 16.88 -11.14 16.53
C GLY A 507 18.29 -11.22 17.11
N ALA A 508 19.28 -10.57 16.48
CA ALA A 508 20.65 -10.59 16.97
C ALA A 508 20.88 -9.51 18.03
N PHE A 509 21.50 -9.88 19.13
CA PHE A 509 21.87 -8.99 20.24
C PHE A 509 23.39 -8.91 20.40
N ILE A 510 23.84 -7.89 21.13
CA ILE A 510 25.25 -7.78 21.53
C ILE A 510 25.68 -9.03 22.31
N ASP A 511 24.82 -9.53 23.22
CA ASP A 511 25.11 -10.69 24.06
C ASP A 511 25.28 -12.01 23.28
N ASP A 512 24.81 -12.04 22.03
CA ASP A 512 25.03 -13.19 21.15
C ASP A 512 26.46 -13.21 20.58
N ILE A 513 27.23 -12.14 20.73
CA ILE A 513 28.62 -12.03 20.29
C ILE A 513 29.54 -12.47 21.43
N SER A 514 30.40 -13.45 21.16
CA SER A 514 31.39 -13.93 22.13
C SER A 514 32.75 -14.07 21.49
N VAL A 515 33.80 -13.96 22.31
CA VAL A 515 35.17 -14.21 21.89
C VAL A 515 35.48 -15.71 22.04
N ARG A 516 36.10 -16.29 21.00
CA ARG A 516 36.50 -17.70 20.95
C ARG A 516 37.92 -17.82 20.42
N TYR A 517 38.70 -18.69 21.03
CA TYR A 517 40.03 -19.04 20.52
C TYR A 517 39.90 -19.86 19.23
N ALA A 518 40.59 -19.43 18.18
CA ALA A 518 40.57 -20.01 16.83
C ALA A 518 41.94 -20.53 16.39
N GLY A 519 42.80 -20.88 17.35
CA GLY A 519 44.12 -21.46 17.10
C GLY A 519 45.26 -20.46 17.19
N ALA A 520 46.49 -20.97 17.07
CA ALA A 520 47.71 -20.19 17.30
C ALA A 520 47.91 -19.06 16.27
N GLU A 521 47.48 -19.26 15.03
CA GLU A 521 47.64 -18.28 13.95
C GLU A 521 46.65 -17.12 14.02
N LEU A 522 45.39 -17.40 14.36
CA LEU A 522 44.30 -16.42 14.36
C LEU A 522 44.02 -15.83 15.74
N GLY A 523 44.54 -16.45 16.81
CA GLY A 523 44.28 -16.04 18.18
C GLY A 523 42.79 -16.12 18.51
N SER A 524 42.26 -15.08 19.13
CA SER A 524 40.87 -14.99 19.54
C SER A 524 40.04 -14.20 18.53
N ILE A 525 38.92 -14.78 18.09
CA ILE A 525 37.98 -14.17 17.13
C ILE A 525 36.62 -13.93 17.77
N HIS A 526 35.87 -12.98 17.21
CA HIS A 526 34.48 -12.76 17.59
C HIS A 526 33.57 -13.69 16.78
N VAL A 527 32.65 -14.36 17.47
CA VAL A 527 31.63 -15.20 16.86
C VAL A 527 30.25 -14.76 17.31
N LEU A 528 29.32 -14.70 16.36
CA LEU A 528 27.91 -14.48 16.62
C LEU A 528 27.19 -15.82 16.74
N ARG A 529 26.52 -16.04 17.87
CA ARG A 529 25.64 -17.17 18.11
C ARG A 529 24.29 -16.93 17.45
N VAL A 530 23.81 -17.88 16.66
CA VAL A 530 22.58 -17.75 15.89
C VAL A 530 21.72 -18.99 16.03
N VAL A 531 20.49 -18.82 16.51
CA VAL A 531 19.49 -19.89 16.56
C VAL A 531 18.61 -19.80 15.31
N GLY A 532 18.78 -20.75 14.41
CA GLY A 532 18.09 -20.82 13.12
C GLY A 532 16.75 -21.57 13.18
N LYS A 533 16.21 -21.87 11.99
CA LYS A 533 14.98 -22.66 11.84
C LYS A 533 15.13 -24.04 12.51
N GLY A 534 14.14 -24.44 13.30
CA GLY A 534 14.15 -25.71 14.01
C GLY A 534 15.01 -25.71 15.28
N ALA A 535 15.23 -24.53 15.89
CA ALA A 535 16.03 -24.34 17.09
C ALA A 535 17.49 -24.81 16.98
N LYS A 536 18.01 -24.90 15.75
CA LYS A 536 19.40 -25.29 15.49
C LYS A 536 20.33 -24.12 15.71
N GLU A 537 21.31 -24.29 16.59
CA GLU A 537 22.33 -23.30 16.85
C GLU A 537 23.49 -23.40 15.84
N ARG A 538 24.06 -22.24 15.48
CA ARG A 538 25.32 -22.13 14.74
C ARG A 538 26.09 -20.90 15.17
N PHE A 539 27.41 -20.93 14.95
CA PHE A 539 28.29 -19.81 15.22
C PHE A 539 28.79 -19.22 13.91
N VAL A 540 28.62 -17.90 13.74
CA VAL A 540 29.04 -17.15 12.55
C VAL A 540 30.24 -16.27 12.93
N PRO A 541 31.44 -16.54 12.41
CA PRO A 541 32.60 -15.68 12.62
C PRO A 541 32.34 -14.26 12.11
N LEU A 542 32.69 -13.27 12.93
CA LEU A 542 32.60 -11.85 12.56
C LEU A 542 33.99 -11.36 12.17
N VAL A 543 34.15 -10.98 10.90
CA VAL A 543 35.40 -10.42 10.38
C VAL A 543 35.61 -8.99 10.87
N PRO A 544 36.86 -8.49 10.97
CA PRO A 544 37.16 -7.14 11.47
C PRO A 544 36.35 -6.03 10.81
N ALA A 545 36.15 -6.08 9.49
CA ALA A 545 35.34 -5.08 8.76
C ALA A 545 33.87 -5.00 9.24
N VAL A 546 33.30 -6.11 9.73
CA VAL A 546 31.95 -6.12 10.30
C VAL A 546 31.93 -5.56 11.71
N LEU A 547 32.98 -5.84 12.49
CA LEU A 547 33.14 -5.29 13.84
C LEU A 547 33.35 -3.77 13.80
N GLU A 548 34.13 -3.27 12.84
CA GLU A 548 34.28 -1.83 12.60
C GLU A 548 32.94 -1.20 12.21
N ALA A 549 32.22 -1.78 11.25
CA ALA A 549 30.90 -1.27 10.86
C ALA A 549 29.87 -1.32 12.01
N LEU A 550 29.98 -2.29 12.92
CA LEU A 550 29.18 -2.36 14.13
C LEU A 550 29.59 -1.28 15.13
N GLY A 551 30.89 -1.05 15.33
CA GLY A 551 31.45 0.00 16.19
C GLY A 551 31.01 1.39 15.74
N ASP A 552 31.21 1.72 14.46
CA ASP A 552 30.73 2.96 13.83
C ASP A 552 29.21 3.13 14.08
N TYR A 553 28.45 2.05 13.93
CA TYR A 553 27.01 2.09 14.12
C TYR A 553 26.60 2.24 15.60
N LEU A 554 27.34 1.66 16.53
CA LEU A 554 27.13 1.83 17.97
C LEU A 554 27.38 3.27 18.40
N GLU A 555 28.45 3.91 17.90
CA GLU A 555 28.74 5.32 18.18
C GLU A 555 27.62 6.24 17.70
N THR A 556 27.04 6.00 16.52
CA THR A 556 25.86 6.79 16.06
C THR A 556 24.61 6.62 16.92
N ARG A 557 24.63 5.70 17.90
CA ARG A 557 23.57 5.44 18.89
C ARG A 557 24.00 5.81 20.31
N ASP A 558 25.12 6.51 20.47
CA ASP A 558 25.73 6.85 21.77
C ASP A 558 26.00 5.61 22.63
N LEU A 559 26.47 4.53 22.00
CA LEU A 559 26.89 3.29 22.64
C LEU A 559 28.40 3.09 22.49
N PRO A 560 29.06 2.41 23.46
CA PRO A 560 30.49 2.12 23.36
C PRO A 560 30.81 1.28 22.12
N ARG A 561 31.97 1.52 21.50
CA ARG A 561 32.53 0.61 20.49
C ARG A 561 32.89 -0.75 21.07
N ASP A 562 33.35 -0.75 22.32
CA ASP A 562 33.60 -1.99 23.05
C ASP A 562 32.28 -2.73 23.29
N LEU A 563 32.14 -3.89 22.67
CA LEU A 563 30.94 -4.72 22.74
C LEU A 563 30.67 -5.18 24.17
N LEU A 564 31.71 -5.39 25.00
CA LEU A 564 31.56 -5.82 26.39
C LEU A 564 31.09 -4.68 27.31
N ALA A 565 31.32 -3.43 26.91
CA ALA A 565 30.87 -2.25 27.64
C ALA A 565 29.42 -1.85 27.27
N CYS A 566 28.83 -2.46 26.24
CA CYS A 566 27.45 -2.22 25.87
C CYS A 566 26.48 -2.82 26.90
N PRO A 567 25.31 -2.18 27.15
CA PRO A 567 24.30 -2.74 28.04
C PRO A 567 23.81 -4.12 27.56
N VAL A 568 23.61 -5.04 28.50
CA VAL A 568 22.99 -6.35 28.23
C VAL A 568 21.60 -6.16 27.63
N GLY A 569 21.26 -7.01 26.66
CA GLY A 569 19.99 -6.97 25.94
C GLY A 569 19.94 -5.93 24.83
N THR A 570 21.07 -5.28 24.49
CA THR A 570 21.12 -4.32 23.39
C THR A 570 20.96 -5.02 22.04
N PRO A 571 19.89 -4.74 21.26
CA PRO A 571 19.75 -5.31 19.93
C PRO A 571 20.76 -4.70 18.95
N LEU A 572 21.29 -5.54 18.06
CA LEU A 572 22.17 -5.07 16.99
C LEU A 572 21.42 -4.17 16.01
N ILE A 573 20.12 -4.43 15.76
CA ILE A 573 19.28 -3.58 14.90
C ILE A 573 18.00 -3.20 15.67
N PRO A 574 17.98 -2.05 16.38
CA PRO A 574 16.81 -1.60 17.12
C PRO A 574 15.69 -1.10 16.20
N ALA A 575 14.46 -1.21 16.68
CA ALA A 575 13.33 -0.49 16.12
C ALA A 575 13.55 1.04 16.23
N LEU A 576 13.02 1.82 15.28
CA LEU A 576 12.99 3.27 15.49
C LEU A 576 11.97 3.59 16.58
N VAL A 577 12.33 4.55 17.42
CA VAL A 577 11.43 5.13 18.42
C VAL A 577 10.20 5.75 17.72
N ASP A 578 9.00 5.54 18.27
CA ASP A 578 7.78 6.09 17.70
C ASP A 578 7.81 7.62 17.74
N LYS A 579 7.24 8.29 16.73
CA LYS A 579 7.13 9.76 16.70
C LYS A 579 6.40 10.32 17.92
N ARG A 580 5.44 9.56 18.47
CA ARG A 580 4.71 9.92 19.69
C ARG A 580 5.62 9.90 20.90
N ASP A 581 6.46 8.88 21.02
CA ASP A 581 7.44 8.76 22.09
C ASP A 581 8.52 9.82 21.96
N ILE A 582 9.00 10.11 20.74
CA ILE A 582 9.93 11.21 20.47
C ILE A 582 9.32 12.55 20.91
N GLY A 583 8.05 12.79 20.55
CA GLY A 583 7.34 14.01 20.94
C GLY A 583 7.09 14.10 22.46
N ARG A 584 6.90 12.96 23.14
CA ARG A 584 6.77 12.91 24.60
C ARG A 584 8.11 13.25 25.26
N VAL A 585 9.18 12.55 24.89
CA VAL A 585 10.54 12.77 25.45
C VAL A 585 11.01 14.19 25.24
N ARG A 586 10.76 14.79 24.06
CA ARG A 586 11.12 16.20 23.82
C ARG A 586 10.36 17.18 24.71
N ARG A 587 9.10 16.89 25.04
CA ARG A 587 8.33 17.72 25.98
C ARG A 587 8.83 17.53 27.42
N GLU A 588 9.03 16.29 27.84
CA GLU A 588 9.55 15.97 29.17
C GLU A 588 10.94 16.59 29.39
N ALA A 589 11.82 16.55 28.39
CA ALA A 589 13.13 17.20 28.45
C ALA A 589 13.02 18.74 28.50
N ALA A 590 12.10 19.34 27.73
CA ALA A 590 11.84 20.77 27.79
C ALA A 590 11.26 21.22 29.14
N GLU A 591 10.37 20.42 29.73
CA GLU A 591 9.78 20.65 31.06
C GLU A 591 10.80 20.49 32.19
N ALA A 592 11.72 19.52 32.06
CA ALA A 592 12.77 19.26 33.04
C ALA A 592 14.04 20.12 32.85
N GLY A 593 14.12 20.92 31.78
CA GLY A 593 15.32 21.69 31.43
C GLY A 593 16.54 20.82 31.07
N THR A 594 16.33 19.59 30.62
CA THR A 594 17.39 18.63 30.26
C THR A 594 17.60 18.56 28.75
N ASP A 595 18.75 18.01 28.33
CA ASP A 595 19.04 17.81 26.91
C ASP A 595 18.12 16.73 26.29
N ALA A 596 17.28 17.17 25.36
CA ALA A 596 16.33 16.31 24.67
C ALA A 596 17.01 15.25 23.79
N ASP A 597 18.21 15.53 23.26
CA ASP A 597 18.91 14.59 22.39
C ASP A 597 19.51 13.43 23.20
N SER A 598 20.11 13.71 24.37
CA SER A 598 20.55 12.68 25.34
C SER A 598 19.39 11.80 25.84
N ALA A 599 18.22 12.39 26.13
CA ALA A 599 17.04 11.64 26.55
C ALA A 599 16.48 10.74 25.43
N LEU A 600 16.51 11.21 24.18
CA LEU A 600 16.14 10.39 23.01
C LEU A 600 17.13 9.25 22.76
N ALA A 601 18.42 9.48 22.96
CA ALA A 601 19.44 8.45 22.89
C ALA A 601 19.23 7.37 23.97
N ALA A 602 18.87 7.75 25.20
CA ALA A 602 18.53 6.81 26.27
C ALA A 602 17.32 5.93 25.91
N LEU A 603 16.27 6.51 25.33
CA LEU A 603 15.11 5.75 24.87
C LEU A 603 15.45 4.83 23.69
N ALA A 604 16.31 5.28 22.77
CA ALA A 604 16.79 4.47 21.65
C ALA A 604 17.61 3.26 22.12
N ARG A 605 18.38 3.39 23.21
CA ARG A 605 19.12 2.29 23.85
C ARG A 605 18.20 1.22 24.44
N GLN A 606 16.99 1.60 24.86
CA GLN A 606 15.97 0.69 25.39
C GLN A 606 15.02 0.14 24.30
N ALA A 607 15.25 0.48 23.03
CA ALA A 607 14.37 0.09 21.95
C ALA A 607 14.40 -1.43 21.73
N LYS A 608 13.22 -2.02 21.54
CA LYS A 608 13.08 -3.43 21.16
C LYS A 608 13.73 -3.70 19.80
N PRO A 609 14.10 -4.96 19.50
CA PRO A 609 14.62 -5.31 18.18
C PRO A 609 13.66 -4.94 17.06
N VAL A 610 14.20 -4.62 15.88
CA VAL A 610 13.39 -4.23 14.73
C VAL A 610 12.46 -5.39 14.31
N HIS A 611 11.19 -5.08 14.04
CA HIS A 611 10.29 -6.09 13.51
C HIS A 611 10.71 -6.52 12.08
N PRO A 612 10.68 -7.82 11.73
CA PRO A 612 11.09 -8.31 10.40
C PRO A 612 10.46 -7.58 9.22
N ASP A 613 9.18 -7.20 9.32
CA ASP A 613 8.51 -6.46 8.25
C ASP A 613 8.98 -5.00 8.13
N GLN A 614 9.44 -4.39 9.22
CA GLN A 614 10.01 -3.04 9.17
C GLN A 614 11.39 -3.08 8.53
N LEU A 615 12.23 -4.08 8.86
CA LEU A 615 13.50 -4.29 8.17
C LEU A 615 13.26 -4.56 6.67
N TYR A 616 12.25 -5.37 6.33
CA TYR A 616 11.87 -5.61 4.94
C TYR A 616 11.51 -4.33 4.20
N LYS A 617 10.65 -3.49 4.78
CA LYS A 617 10.25 -2.20 4.18
C LYS A 617 11.44 -1.26 4.04
N ALA A 618 12.33 -1.21 5.02
CA ALA A 618 13.53 -0.37 4.98
C ALA A 618 14.46 -0.77 3.83
N VAL A 619 14.77 -2.07 3.71
CA VAL A 619 15.59 -2.60 2.61
C VAL A 619 14.92 -2.40 1.24
N LYS A 620 13.60 -2.66 1.12
CA LYS A 620 12.85 -2.37 -0.11
C LYS A 620 12.92 -0.90 -0.50
N ARG A 621 12.79 0.01 0.47
CA ARG A 621 12.87 1.45 0.22
C ARG A 621 14.26 1.87 -0.26
N PHE A 622 15.31 1.33 0.36
CA PHE A 622 16.67 1.57 -0.10
C PHE A 622 16.88 1.10 -1.55
N PHE A 623 16.47 -0.13 -1.88
CA PHE A 623 16.60 -0.61 -3.26
C PHE A 623 15.67 0.10 -4.26
N ALA A 624 14.54 0.66 -3.83
CA ALA A 624 13.76 1.55 -4.68
C ALA A 624 14.51 2.85 -4.99
N MET A 625 15.27 3.40 -4.04
CA MET A 625 16.16 4.55 -4.29
C MET A 625 17.31 4.16 -5.22
N ALA A 626 17.91 2.98 -5.04
CA ALA A 626 18.92 2.45 -5.97
C ALA A 626 18.35 2.20 -7.37
N THR A 627 17.10 1.75 -7.48
CA THR A 627 16.38 1.61 -8.75
C THR A 627 16.25 2.96 -9.46
N ALA A 628 15.79 3.99 -8.73
CA ALA A 628 15.66 5.34 -9.29
C ALA A 628 17.01 5.98 -9.66
N ALA A 629 18.10 5.65 -8.94
CA ALA A 629 19.45 6.05 -9.32
C ALA A 629 19.92 5.33 -10.59
N ALA A 630 19.74 4.01 -10.66
CA ALA A 630 20.08 3.21 -11.83
C ALA A 630 19.33 3.66 -13.08
N GLN A 631 18.04 4.00 -12.96
CA GLN A 631 17.26 4.54 -14.08
C GLN A 631 17.75 5.90 -14.57
N ARG A 632 18.23 6.77 -13.67
CA ARG A 632 18.80 8.08 -14.06
C ARG A 632 20.13 7.95 -14.79
N GLU A 633 20.87 6.89 -14.51
CA GLU A 633 22.18 6.59 -15.10
C GLU A 633 22.10 5.55 -16.22
N ASP A 634 20.89 5.21 -16.68
CA ASP A 634 20.62 4.16 -17.69
C ASP A 634 21.34 2.83 -17.42
N SER A 635 21.45 2.46 -16.13
CA SER A 635 22.14 1.27 -15.69
C SER A 635 21.25 0.03 -15.79
N PRO A 636 21.77 -1.13 -16.26
CA PRO A 636 21.02 -2.37 -16.38
C PRO A 636 20.57 -2.95 -15.03
N HIS A 637 21.11 -2.45 -13.91
CA HIS A 637 20.82 -2.97 -12.57
C HIS A 637 19.44 -2.56 -12.02
N ALA A 638 18.73 -1.61 -12.67
CA ALA A 638 17.43 -1.12 -12.21
C ALA A 638 16.40 -2.25 -12.00
N ARG A 639 16.36 -3.22 -12.91
CA ARG A 639 15.47 -4.39 -12.81
C ARG A 639 15.79 -5.23 -11.57
N ALA A 640 17.07 -5.51 -11.33
CA ALA A 640 17.52 -6.29 -10.17
C ALA A 640 17.16 -5.58 -8.84
N PHE A 641 17.42 -4.27 -8.74
CA PHE A 641 17.07 -3.50 -7.54
C PHE A 641 15.56 -3.45 -7.28
N SER A 642 14.73 -3.35 -8.31
CA SER A 642 13.27 -3.34 -8.15
C SER A 642 12.75 -4.62 -7.47
N ALA A 643 13.39 -5.76 -7.76
CA ALA A 643 13.05 -7.08 -7.21
C ALA A 643 13.74 -7.37 -5.87
N ALA A 644 14.87 -6.73 -5.58
CA ALA A 644 15.70 -6.97 -4.40
C ALA A 644 14.91 -6.85 -3.09
N SER A 645 15.24 -7.72 -2.14
CA SER A 645 14.63 -7.83 -0.80
C SER A 645 15.68 -8.25 0.22
N PRO A 646 15.39 -8.27 1.55
CA PRO A 646 16.38 -8.73 2.53
C PRO A 646 16.95 -10.12 2.24
N HIS A 647 16.16 -11.03 1.65
CA HIS A 647 16.66 -12.37 1.32
C HIS A 647 17.64 -12.37 0.13
N TRP A 648 17.58 -11.37 -0.76
CA TRP A 648 18.58 -11.21 -1.82
C TRP A 648 19.97 -10.91 -1.26
N LEU A 649 20.09 -10.20 -0.13
CA LEU A 649 21.39 -9.91 0.48
C LEU A 649 22.12 -11.20 0.87
N ARG A 650 21.38 -12.15 1.43
CA ARG A 650 21.88 -13.50 1.72
C ARG A 650 22.28 -14.26 0.45
N HIS A 651 21.44 -14.21 -0.59
CA HIS A 651 21.79 -14.85 -1.86
C HIS A 651 23.03 -14.22 -2.50
N THR A 652 23.17 -12.90 -2.38
CA THR A 652 24.32 -12.13 -2.85
C THR A 652 25.59 -12.54 -2.09
N PHE A 653 25.54 -12.62 -0.75
CA PHE A 653 26.64 -13.14 0.06
C PHE A 653 27.09 -14.52 -0.41
N VAL A 654 26.18 -15.50 -0.47
CA VAL A 654 26.57 -16.88 -0.81
C VAL A 654 27.12 -16.95 -2.23
N SER A 655 26.48 -16.26 -3.19
CA SER A 655 26.96 -16.21 -4.58
C SER A 655 28.35 -15.60 -4.68
N HIS A 656 28.61 -14.47 -4.01
CA HIS A 656 29.90 -13.80 -4.03
C HIS A 656 30.96 -14.58 -3.27
N ALA A 657 30.61 -15.19 -2.13
CA ALA A 657 31.53 -16.01 -1.36
C ALA A 657 32.06 -17.19 -2.18
N LEU A 658 31.17 -17.91 -2.87
CA LEU A 658 31.55 -19.01 -3.76
C LEU A 658 32.39 -18.52 -4.96
N ALA A 659 32.00 -17.40 -5.57
CA ALA A 659 32.75 -16.81 -6.68
C ALA A 659 34.17 -16.38 -6.27
N ASN A 660 34.35 -15.93 -5.02
CA ASN A 660 35.63 -15.53 -4.44
C ASN A 660 36.39 -16.69 -3.73
N GLY A 661 36.00 -17.94 -3.99
CA GLY A 661 36.79 -19.11 -3.57
C GLY A 661 36.42 -19.71 -2.21
N MET A 662 35.41 -19.21 -1.50
CA MET A 662 34.90 -19.86 -0.28
C MET A 662 34.39 -21.27 -0.62
N SER A 663 34.68 -22.25 0.24
CA SER A 663 34.18 -23.61 0.04
C SER A 663 32.65 -23.66 0.17
N LEU A 664 32.02 -24.61 -0.53
CA LEU A 664 30.58 -24.82 -0.46
C LEU A 664 30.11 -25.12 0.97
N GLU A 665 30.92 -25.85 1.73
CA GLU A 665 30.66 -26.18 3.12
C GLU A 665 30.69 -24.94 4.02
N SER A 666 31.71 -24.10 3.91
CA SER A 666 31.80 -22.86 4.69
C SER A 666 30.63 -21.93 4.36
N ALA A 667 30.33 -21.73 3.07
CA ALA A 667 29.19 -20.91 2.64
C ALA A 667 27.84 -21.48 3.14
N ARG A 668 27.68 -22.80 3.14
CA ARG A 668 26.51 -23.51 3.71
C ARG A 668 26.41 -23.27 5.23
N ASN A 669 27.52 -23.35 5.95
CA ASN A 669 27.55 -23.22 7.41
C ASN A 669 27.24 -21.77 7.84
N PHE A 670 27.81 -20.76 7.16
CA PHE A 670 27.43 -19.36 7.37
C PHE A 670 25.92 -19.14 7.13
N ALA A 671 25.43 -19.66 6.01
CA ALA A 671 24.02 -19.56 5.67
C ALA A 671 23.13 -20.40 6.64
N GLY A 672 23.59 -21.54 7.16
CA GLY A 672 22.73 -22.47 7.90
C GLY A 672 21.65 -23.09 7.01
N HIS A 673 22.05 -23.65 5.86
CA HIS A 673 21.17 -24.50 5.02
C HIS A 673 21.20 -25.95 5.49
N ASP A 674 20.02 -26.57 5.66
CA ASP A 674 19.89 -27.98 6.07
C ASP A 674 20.25 -29.00 4.96
N SER A 675 20.35 -28.58 3.70
CA SER A 675 20.71 -29.44 2.57
C SER A 675 21.61 -28.72 1.56
N LEU A 676 22.57 -29.46 0.98
CA LEU A 676 23.46 -29.03 -0.10
C LEU A 676 22.69 -28.64 -1.38
N ASP A 677 21.48 -29.17 -1.59
CA ASP A 677 20.61 -28.78 -2.70
C ASP A 677 20.21 -27.30 -2.66
N THR A 678 20.14 -26.71 -1.47
CA THR A 678 19.78 -25.29 -1.29
C THR A 678 20.94 -24.36 -1.65
N THR A 679 22.19 -24.84 -1.52
CA THR A 679 23.40 -24.11 -1.91
C THR A 679 23.77 -24.40 -3.37
N SER A 680 23.33 -25.53 -3.93
CA SER A 680 23.48 -25.86 -5.36
C SER A 680 22.63 -24.97 -6.29
N ILE A 681 21.77 -24.10 -5.74
CA ILE A 681 20.98 -23.09 -6.47
C ILE A 681 21.87 -21.97 -7.04
N TYR A 682 23.08 -21.76 -6.49
CA TYR A 682 24.06 -20.74 -6.94
C TYR A 682 24.91 -21.20 -8.11
N ALA A 683 24.26 -21.88 -9.05
CA ALA A 683 24.88 -22.65 -10.12
C ALA A 683 25.81 -21.86 -11.04
N THR A 684 25.74 -20.53 -11.16
CA THR A 684 26.65 -19.77 -12.05
C THR A 684 28.11 -19.76 -11.58
N ALA A 685 28.35 -19.55 -10.28
CA ALA A 685 29.70 -19.62 -9.71
C ALA A 685 30.24 -21.05 -9.73
N GLU A 686 29.36 -22.02 -9.47
CA GLU A 686 29.66 -23.45 -9.54
C GLU A 686 29.93 -23.89 -11.00
N LEU A 687 29.16 -23.44 -11.99
CA LEU A 687 29.37 -23.78 -13.41
C LEU A 687 30.71 -23.21 -13.90
N GLY A 688 31.06 -21.98 -13.50
CA GLY A 688 32.37 -21.39 -13.81
C GLY A 688 33.53 -22.10 -13.10
N ARG A 689 33.29 -22.66 -11.90
CA ARG A 689 34.26 -23.54 -11.21
C ARG A 689 34.37 -24.89 -11.92
N GLN A 690 33.25 -25.57 -12.18
CA GLN A 690 33.17 -26.84 -12.91
C GLN A 690 33.80 -26.73 -14.30
N TYR A 691 33.57 -25.62 -15.03
CA TYR A 691 34.22 -25.37 -16.30
C TYR A 691 35.75 -25.27 -16.12
N ARG A 692 36.24 -24.47 -15.16
CA ARG A 692 37.68 -24.33 -14.91
C ARG A 692 38.33 -25.63 -14.43
N GLU A 693 37.65 -26.39 -13.59
CA GLU A 693 38.09 -27.71 -13.11
C GLU A 693 38.12 -28.72 -14.27
N ALA A 694 37.09 -28.76 -15.11
CA ALA A 694 37.03 -29.60 -16.30
C ALA A 694 38.09 -29.19 -17.33
N GLU A 695 38.29 -27.90 -17.59
CA GLU A 695 39.32 -27.36 -18.48
C GLU A 695 40.73 -27.69 -17.97
N THR A 696 40.96 -27.54 -16.66
CA THR A 696 42.24 -27.90 -16.03
C THR A 696 42.50 -29.39 -16.12
N PHE A 697 41.49 -30.22 -15.80
CA PHE A 697 41.57 -31.67 -15.94
C PHE A 697 41.86 -32.09 -17.38
N LEU A 698 41.10 -31.57 -18.35
CA LEU A 698 41.28 -31.88 -19.77
C LEU A 698 42.67 -31.44 -20.26
N ARG A 699 43.14 -30.25 -19.87
CA ARG A 699 44.48 -29.75 -20.21
C ARG A 699 45.59 -30.64 -19.67
N LEU A 700 45.48 -31.08 -18.41
CA LEU A 700 46.43 -32.00 -17.79
C LEU A 700 46.40 -33.40 -18.44
N ALA A 701 45.21 -33.91 -18.75
CA ALA A 701 45.02 -35.18 -19.44
C ALA A 701 45.61 -35.16 -20.87
N THR A 702 45.46 -34.06 -21.62
CA THR A 702 46.12 -33.90 -22.93
C THR A 702 47.63 -33.74 -22.84
N LYS A 703 48.17 -33.11 -21.78
CA LYS A 703 49.62 -33.01 -21.55
C LYS A 703 50.26 -34.38 -21.27
N GLN A 704 49.60 -35.26 -20.52
CA GLN A 704 50.08 -36.63 -20.30
C GLN A 704 50.06 -37.48 -21.58
N ARG A 705 49.18 -37.16 -22.53
CA ARG A 705 49.02 -37.90 -23.79
C ARG A 705 50.02 -37.49 -24.88
N ASN A 706 50.55 -36.26 -24.81
CA ASN A 706 51.56 -35.72 -25.74
C ASN A 706 52.99 -35.79 -25.17
N GLY A 707 53.18 -36.41 -23.99
CA GLY A 707 54.47 -36.63 -23.35
C GLY A 707 54.91 -38.09 -23.32
N LEU A 708 54.31 -38.93 -24.17
CA LEU A 708 54.69 -40.32 -24.45
C LEU A 708 55.28 -40.42 -25.86
#